data_AF-A0A7X4E0G8-F1
#
_entry.id   AF-A0A7X4E0G8-F1
#
_cell.length_a   1.000
_cell.length_b   1.000
_cell.length_c   1.000
_cell.angle_alpha   90.00
_cell.angle_beta   90.00
_cell.angle_gamma   90.00
#
_symmetry.space_group_name_H-M   'P 1'
#
loop_
_entity.id
_entity.type
_entity.pdbx_description
1 polymer ?
#
loop_
_entity_poly.entity_id
_entity_poly.type
_entity_poly.pdbx_seq_one_letter_code
_entity_poly.pdbx_strand_id
1 'polypeptide(L)'
;PACLGGSASLITETLSSNRLAGPIPPEIGNLSGLTGLHLQQNNLLGPIPPALGGLENLIILELHLNALTGEIPGELGRLGRLEILTLLRNNLTGPIPPQLGSLQDLRQADLRDNALTGPLPAELGNLFKLEVLLLAANELTGPVPPEFGGMTALRELFLANNAGLAGAIPPELTALTRLEVFLAGGTDLCAPLETGLAEWLNGVPRLWIQPCPETELAEAYLIQAAQSREFPVPLVRGEQALLRVFVTAREATGEGIPAVRARFYADGRETYVADITAKPSPIPTAVDESSLDRSANAVIPGDVIQPGLEMVIEVDPDNTLDPDLGVAKRIPGAGRLAVDVRAMPVLDLTLIPFIWTERHDSSVVDLVRAMEADPENHEMLGLTRTLLPVADLEVTAHEPVLTSTNHTFALLAATRAIRAMEGGPGHYAGLMPWPLTGEAGGAAVRGGRSTFQVPSPVNLAHELGHNMSLRHPACVGDTDSDLAYPYADGTIGAWGYDFRNGGSLVPSSTPELMGFCTHGPPWISDFNFIKALQFRLADEGHAELTDRGAQARTLLLWGGLDVDGAPFLEPAFVVDAPAALPDVPGDYRIAGRSAEGAELFSLDFAMPVVADGGERSVFAFAVPVQSSWTGELASITLSGPGGTVTLDGDSDRAVTILRNPRSGQVRGILRGMPAQDALQATAMASPAGWAAVEVLVSRGIPDAVAWKR
;
A
#
# COMPACT_ATOMS: atom_id res chain seq x y z
N PRO A 1 -0.41 -31.02 -22.29
CA PRO A 1 -1.80 -31.10 -21.77
C PRO A 1 -2.68 -32.25 -22.34
N ALA A 2 -2.29 -33.00 -23.38
CA ALA A 2 -3.14 -34.02 -24.02
C ALA A 2 -3.28 -35.38 -23.29
N CYS A 3 -2.81 -35.55 -22.06
CA CYS A 3 -2.70 -36.86 -21.40
C CYS A 3 -3.54 -37.05 -20.12
N LEU A 4 -4.45 -36.15 -19.77
CA LEU A 4 -5.18 -36.18 -18.48
C LEU A 4 -6.57 -36.84 -18.54
N GLY A 5 -6.76 -37.82 -19.44
CA GLY A 5 -8.03 -38.52 -19.61
C GLY A 5 -8.15 -39.76 -18.73
N GLY A 6 -8.50 -39.60 -17.45
CA GLY A 6 -9.16 -40.66 -16.68
C GLY A 6 -8.69 -40.88 -15.24
N SER A 7 -9.40 -40.31 -14.27
CA SER A 7 -9.53 -40.89 -12.91
C SER A 7 -10.76 -40.31 -12.21
N ALA A 8 -11.58 -41.17 -11.61
CA ALA A 8 -12.85 -40.83 -10.95
C ALA A 8 -12.66 -40.62 -9.44
N SER A 9 -11.90 -39.60 -9.07
CA SER A 9 -11.78 -39.06 -7.71
C SER A 9 -11.81 -37.53 -7.79
N LEU A 10 -12.06 -36.80 -6.70
CA LEU A 10 -11.93 -35.34 -6.68
C LEU A 10 -10.56 -34.95 -7.26
N ILE A 11 -10.53 -34.40 -8.47
CA ILE A 11 -9.31 -33.90 -9.09
C ILE A 11 -9.35 -32.39 -8.98
N THR A 12 -8.33 -31.84 -8.34
CA THR A 12 -7.93 -30.44 -8.47
C THR A 12 -6.74 -30.45 -9.43
N GLU A 13 -6.85 -29.76 -10.56
CA GLU A 13 -5.70 -29.55 -11.46
C GLU A 13 -5.11 -28.18 -11.15
N THR A 14 -3.91 -28.18 -10.54
CA THR A 14 -3.17 -26.97 -10.19
C THR A 14 -2.00 -26.79 -11.15
N LEU A 15 -2.09 -25.79 -12.03
CA LEU A 15 -1.03 -25.37 -12.94
C LEU A 15 -0.75 -23.86 -12.81
N SER A 16 -1.10 -23.27 -11.66
CA SER A 16 -0.93 -21.85 -11.37
C SER A 16 0.53 -21.41 -11.32
N SER A 17 0.81 -20.13 -11.54
CA SER A 17 2.13 -19.50 -11.31
C SER A 17 3.26 -20.16 -12.12
N ASN A 18 2.98 -20.43 -13.39
CA ASN A 18 3.92 -21.03 -14.34
C ASN A 18 4.14 -20.10 -15.55
N ARG A 19 4.93 -20.54 -16.53
CA ARG A 19 5.14 -19.83 -17.81
C ARG A 19 4.36 -20.49 -18.95
N LEU A 20 3.23 -21.14 -18.66
CA LEU A 20 2.45 -21.84 -19.68
C LEU A 20 1.90 -20.84 -20.69
N ALA A 21 2.03 -21.15 -21.98
CA ALA A 21 1.62 -20.28 -23.07
C ALA A 21 0.75 -21.04 -24.09
N GLY A 22 -0.01 -20.28 -24.86
CA GLY A 22 -0.99 -20.82 -25.82
C GLY A 22 -2.41 -20.91 -25.23
N PRO A 23 -3.38 -21.44 -26.00
CA PRO A 23 -4.77 -21.46 -25.58
C PRO A 23 -5.09 -22.55 -24.56
N ILE A 24 -6.14 -22.29 -23.77
CA ILE A 24 -6.76 -23.31 -22.92
C ILE A 24 -7.35 -24.38 -23.86
N PRO A 25 -6.92 -25.66 -23.77
CA PRO A 25 -7.46 -26.71 -24.62
C PRO A 25 -8.94 -26.97 -24.29
N PRO A 26 -9.85 -26.98 -25.28
CA PRO A 26 -11.27 -27.26 -25.04
C PRO A 26 -11.52 -28.66 -24.45
N GLU A 27 -10.60 -29.60 -24.64
CA GLU A 27 -10.67 -30.96 -24.11
C GLU A 27 -10.65 -31.00 -22.57
N ILE A 28 -10.18 -29.94 -21.90
CA ILE A 28 -10.30 -29.81 -20.44
C ILE A 28 -11.77 -29.90 -20.02
N GLY A 29 -12.71 -29.41 -20.84
CA GLY A 29 -14.14 -29.51 -20.61
C GLY A 29 -14.69 -30.94 -20.50
N ASN A 30 -13.93 -31.96 -20.93
CA ASN A 30 -14.33 -33.36 -20.81
C ASN A 30 -13.99 -33.98 -19.44
N LEU A 31 -13.27 -33.26 -18.58
CA LEU A 31 -12.85 -33.73 -17.26
C LEU A 31 -14.00 -33.60 -16.24
N SER A 32 -15.08 -34.34 -16.47
CA SER A 32 -16.33 -34.27 -15.67
C SER A 32 -16.17 -34.47 -14.15
N GLY A 33 -15.06 -35.04 -13.68
CA GLY A 33 -14.74 -35.18 -12.25
C GLY A 33 -13.98 -34.01 -11.62
N LEU A 34 -13.64 -32.99 -12.41
CA LEU A 34 -12.83 -31.85 -11.95
C LEU A 34 -13.64 -30.97 -10.99
N THR A 35 -13.00 -30.62 -9.87
CA THR A 35 -13.60 -29.78 -8.81
C THR A 35 -12.89 -28.45 -8.62
N GLY A 36 -11.62 -28.36 -9.00
CA GLY A 36 -10.87 -27.10 -9.06
C GLY A 36 -10.02 -27.05 -10.31
N LEU A 37 -10.07 -25.92 -11.02
CA LEU A 37 -9.22 -25.61 -12.17
C LEU A 37 -8.46 -24.32 -11.88
N HIS A 38 -7.16 -24.45 -11.58
CA HIS A 38 -6.28 -23.33 -11.23
C HIS A 38 -5.24 -23.11 -12.32
N LEU A 39 -5.47 -22.11 -13.17
CA LEU A 39 -4.61 -21.73 -14.30
C LEU A 39 -4.08 -20.29 -14.19
N GLN A 40 -4.28 -19.63 -13.04
CA GLN A 40 -3.88 -18.25 -12.82
C GLN A 40 -2.36 -18.03 -12.94
N GLN A 41 -1.94 -16.79 -13.18
CA GLN A 41 -0.54 -16.39 -13.25
C GLN A 41 0.25 -17.22 -14.27
N ASN A 42 -0.20 -17.22 -15.51
CA ASN A 42 0.46 -17.85 -16.66
C ASN A 42 0.46 -16.88 -17.86
N ASN A 43 0.96 -17.33 -19.01
CA ASN A 43 0.95 -16.60 -20.28
C ASN A 43 -0.09 -17.18 -21.26
N LEU A 44 -1.24 -17.66 -20.75
CA LEU A 44 -2.28 -18.27 -21.59
C LEU A 44 -2.94 -17.22 -22.48
N LEU A 45 -3.25 -17.60 -23.73
CA LEU A 45 -3.71 -16.71 -24.79
C LEU A 45 -5.03 -17.21 -25.40
N GLY A 46 -5.76 -16.35 -26.10
CA GLY A 46 -6.98 -16.75 -26.81
C GLY A 46 -8.19 -16.91 -25.89
N PRO A 47 -9.32 -17.41 -26.41
CA PRO A 47 -10.59 -17.38 -25.68
C PRO A 47 -10.72 -18.44 -24.59
N ILE A 48 -11.53 -18.12 -23.58
CA ILE A 48 -12.04 -19.11 -22.63
C ILE A 48 -12.92 -20.10 -23.43
N PRO A 49 -12.60 -21.41 -23.44
CA PRO A 49 -13.38 -22.36 -24.22
C PRO A 49 -14.79 -22.54 -23.64
N PRO A 50 -15.86 -22.42 -24.45
CA PRO A 50 -17.22 -22.72 -24.00
C PRO A 50 -17.38 -24.14 -23.44
N ALA A 51 -16.52 -25.07 -23.88
CA ALA A 51 -16.47 -26.45 -23.38
C ALA A 51 -16.20 -26.54 -21.86
N LEU A 52 -15.60 -25.52 -21.24
CA LEU A 52 -15.42 -25.49 -19.78
C LEU A 52 -16.76 -25.51 -19.04
N GLY A 53 -17.86 -25.06 -19.67
CA GLY A 53 -19.22 -25.20 -19.12
C GLY A 53 -19.71 -26.65 -18.98
N GLY A 54 -18.95 -27.64 -19.47
CA GLY A 54 -19.21 -29.07 -19.25
C GLY A 54 -18.69 -29.61 -17.92
N LEU A 55 -17.95 -28.81 -17.14
CA LEU A 55 -17.38 -29.19 -15.85
C LEU A 55 -18.39 -29.06 -14.70
N GLU A 56 -19.51 -29.78 -14.77
CA GLU A 56 -20.65 -29.60 -13.83
C GLU A 56 -20.32 -29.78 -12.34
N ASN A 57 -19.19 -30.42 -12.01
CA ASN A 57 -18.71 -30.60 -10.63
C ASN A 57 -17.73 -29.52 -10.15
N LEU A 58 -17.42 -28.52 -10.99
CA LEU A 58 -16.42 -27.50 -10.68
C LEU A 58 -16.90 -26.56 -9.58
N ILE A 59 -16.05 -26.37 -8.57
CA ILE A 59 -16.25 -25.50 -7.41
C ILE A 59 -15.40 -24.24 -7.57
N ILE A 60 -14.18 -24.37 -8.10
CA ILE A 60 -13.22 -23.27 -8.24
C ILE A 60 -12.74 -23.18 -9.69
N LEU A 61 -12.88 -21.98 -10.29
CA LEU A 61 -12.33 -21.64 -11.59
C LEU A 61 -11.47 -20.38 -11.48
N GLU A 62 -10.15 -20.53 -11.56
CA GLU A 62 -9.20 -19.43 -11.48
C GLU A 62 -8.39 -19.32 -12.77
N LEU A 63 -8.67 -18.27 -13.54
CA LEU A 63 -8.01 -17.95 -14.82
C LEU A 63 -7.33 -16.57 -14.81
N HIS A 64 -7.27 -15.91 -13.66
CA HIS A 64 -6.76 -14.54 -13.52
C HIS A 64 -5.27 -14.40 -13.82
N LEU A 65 -4.80 -13.18 -14.11
CA LEU A 65 -3.40 -12.89 -14.45
C LEU A 65 -2.89 -13.75 -15.63
N ASN A 66 -3.59 -13.66 -16.76
CA ASN A 66 -3.24 -14.28 -18.04
C ASN A 66 -3.44 -13.25 -19.17
N ALA A 67 -3.35 -13.67 -20.43
CA ALA A 67 -3.62 -12.84 -21.61
C ALA A 67 -4.79 -13.42 -22.45
N LEU A 68 -5.82 -13.94 -21.79
CA LEU A 68 -7.02 -14.49 -22.43
C LEU A 68 -7.81 -13.38 -23.13
N THR A 69 -8.40 -13.67 -24.29
CA THR A 69 -9.10 -12.69 -25.15
C THR A 69 -10.53 -13.13 -25.49
N GLY A 70 -11.34 -12.25 -26.07
CA GLY A 70 -12.70 -12.61 -26.50
C GLY A 70 -13.71 -12.61 -25.35
N GLU A 71 -14.91 -13.13 -25.60
CA GLU A 71 -16.02 -13.02 -24.65
C GLU A 71 -15.98 -14.06 -23.53
N ILE A 72 -16.57 -13.72 -22.37
CA ILE A 72 -16.89 -14.71 -21.34
C ILE A 72 -17.99 -15.63 -21.89
N PRO A 73 -17.79 -16.97 -21.99
CA PRO A 73 -18.81 -17.86 -22.52
C PRO A 73 -20.02 -17.94 -21.60
N GLY A 74 -21.23 -17.76 -22.14
CA GLY A 74 -22.47 -17.95 -21.39
C GLY A 74 -22.65 -19.39 -20.86
N GLU A 75 -21.97 -20.37 -21.47
CA GLU A 75 -21.93 -21.76 -21.03
C GLU A 75 -21.34 -21.93 -19.62
N LEU A 76 -20.50 -20.99 -19.15
CA LEU A 76 -20.02 -21.02 -17.77
C LEU A 76 -21.17 -20.95 -16.75
N GLY A 77 -22.32 -20.39 -17.13
CA GLY A 77 -23.54 -20.39 -16.30
C GLY A 77 -24.11 -21.79 -15.99
N ARG A 78 -23.61 -22.86 -16.64
CA ARG A 78 -23.99 -24.25 -16.34
C ARG A 78 -23.27 -24.85 -15.15
N LEU A 79 -22.24 -24.18 -14.63
CA LEU A 79 -21.40 -24.67 -13.52
C LEU A 79 -22.11 -24.49 -12.18
N GLY A 80 -23.23 -25.18 -11.97
CA GLY A 80 -24.14 -24.94 -10.84
C GLY A 80 -23.56 -25.12 -9.44
N ARG A 81 -22.35 -25.70 -9.30
CA ARG A 81 -21.61 -25.87 -8.04
C ARG A 81 -20.47 -24.88 -7.85
N LEU A 82 -20.27 -23.96 -8.79
CA LEU A 82 -19.15 -23.03 -8.77
C LEU A 82 -19.32 -22.05 -7.61
N GLU A 83 -18.33 -22.00 -6.73
CA GLU A 83 -18.25 -21.07 -5.59
C GLU A 83 -17.32 -19.90 -5.88
N ILE A 84 -16.24 -20.11 -6.65
CA ILE A 84 -15.22 -19.09 -6.95
C ILE A 84 -14.98 -19.00 -8.45
N LEU A 85 -15.18 -17.80 -9.01
CA LEU A 85 -14.84 -17.45 -10.38
C LEU A 85 -13.89 -16.24 -10.38
N THR A 86 -12.65 -16.42 -10.84
CA THR A 86 -11.69 -15.31 -10.97
C THR A 86 -11.12 -15.22 -12.38
N LEU A 87 -11.44 -14.13 -13.07
CA LEU A 87 -11.01 -13.78 -14.42
C LEU A 87 -10.20 -12.46 -14.47
N LEU A 88 -9.90 -11.90 -13.29
CA LEU A 88 -9.12 -10.66 -13.08
C LEU A 88 -7.90 -10.57 -14.02
N ARG A 89 -7.65 -9.39 -14.59
CA ARG A 89 -6.45 -9.10 -15.40
C ARG A 89 -6.27 -10.09 -16.54
N ASN A 90 -7.19 -10.01 -17.48
CA ASN A 90 -7.12 -10.61 -18.80
C ASN A 90 -7.49 -9.53 -19.85
N ASN A 91 -7.67 -9.92 -21.11
CA ASN A 91 -8.11 -9.03 -22.17
C ASN A 91 -9.48 -9.48 -22.73
N LEU A 92 -10.38 -9.89 -21.82
CA LEU A 92 -11.73 -10.34 -22.16
C LEU A 92 -12.59 -9.15 -22.57
N THR A 93 -13.45 -9.35 -23.56
CA THR A 93 -14.26 -8.31 -24.21
C THR A 93 -15.74 -8.68 -24.19
N GLY A 94 -16.62 -7.75 -24.59
CA GLY A 94 -18.06 -8.04 -24.74
C GLY A 94 -18.81 -8.06 -23.40
N PRO A 95 -20.12 -8.39 -23.41
CA PRO A 95 -20.95 -8.28 -22.23
C PRO A 95 -20.69 -9.37 -21.20
N ILE A 96 -20.93 -9.05 -19.93
CA ILE A 96 -21.07 -10.05 -18.89
C ILE A 96 -22.31 -10.91 -19.25
N PRO A 97 -22.17 -12.24 -19.40
CA PRO A 97 -23.30 -13.06 -19.82
C PRO A 97 -24.36 -13.13 -18.71
N PRO A 98 -25.65 -12.88 -19.02
CA PRO A 98 -26.73 -13.00 -18.03
C PRO A 98 -26.85 -14.43 -17.46
N GLN A 99 -26.35 -15.43 -18.20
CA GLN A 99 -26.33 -16.83 -17.76
C GLN A 99 -25.51 -17.04 -16.48
N LEU A 100 -24.54 -16.17 -16.16
CA LEU A 100 -23.79 -16.24 -14.90
C LEU A 100 -24.70 -16.07 -13.67
N GLY A 101 -25.86 -15.43 -13.82
CA GLY A 101 -26.90 -15.37 -12.78
C GLY A 101 -27.50 -16.73 -12.37
N SER A 102 -27.17 -17.80 -13.10
CA SER A 102 -27.60 -19.17 -12.77
C SER A 102 -26.69 -19.89 -11.78
N LEU A 103 -25.57 -19.30 -11.39
CA LEU A 103 -24.57 -19.90 -10.50
C LEU A 103 -24.95 -19.78 -9.01
N GLN A 104 -26.00 -20.47 -8.60
CA GLN A 104 -26.65 -20.30 -7.28
C GLN A 104 -25.73 -20.59 -6.07
N ASP A 105 -24.60 -21.29 -6.28
CA ASP A 105 -23.59 -21.56 -5.25
C ASP A 105 -22.44 -20.54 -5.22
N LEU A 106 -22.41 -19.58 -6.15
CA LEU A 106 -21.31 -18.62 -6.30
C LEU A 106 -21.20 -17.71 -5.08
N ARG A 107 -19.99 -17.62 -4.53
CA ARG A 107 -19.61 -16.77 -3.39
C ARG A 107 -18.71 -15.63 -3.80
N GLN A 108 -17.85 -15.84 -4.79
CA GLN A 108 -16.93 -14.83 -5.29
C GLN A 108 -16.89 -14.80 -6.82
N ALA A 109 -17.06 -13.61 -7.38
CA ALA A 109 -16.84 -13.31 -8.78
C ALA A 109 -15.88 -12.11 -8.90
N ASP A 110 -14.68 -12.34 -9.45
CA ASP A 110 -13.72 -11.28 -9.75
C ASP A 110 -13.46 -11.20 -11.25
N LEU A 111 -14.03 -10.19 -11.90
CA LEU A 111 -13.95 -9.92 -13.33
C LEU A 111 -13.23 -8.60 -13.64
N ARG A 112 -12.52 -8.04 -12.66
CA ARG A 112 -11.85 -6.74 -12.81
C ARG A 112 -10.75 -6.76 -13.86
N ASP A 113 -10.35 -5.57 -14.30
CA ASP A 113 -9.22 -5.36 -15.22
C ASP A 113 -9.35 -6.22 -16.49
N ASN A 114 -10.45 -6.00 -17.21
CA ASN A 114 -10.71 -6.55 -18.54
C ASN A 114 -11.27 -5.43 -19.43
N ALA A 115 -11.74 -5.76 -20.63
CA ALA A 115 -12.41 -4.84 -21.55
C ALA A 115 -13.90 -5.22 -21.72
N LEU A 116 -14.56 -5.66 -20.65
CA LEU A 116 -15.96 -6.05 -20.68
C LEU A 116 -16.84 -4.83 -20.94
N THR A 117 -17.82 -4.96 -21.83
CA THR A 117 -18.67 -3.84 -22.30
C THR A 117 -20.15 -4.09 -21.98
N GLY A 118 -20.99 -3.09 -22.20
CA GLY A 118 -22.45 -3.26 -22.07
C GLY A 118 -22.94 -3.27 -20.63
N PRO A 119 -24.25 -3.52 -20.41
CA PRO A 119 -24.87 -3.33 -19.11
C PRO A 119 -24.56 -4.44 -18.11
N LEU A 120 -24.65 -4.09 -16.82
CA LEU A 120 -24.71 -5.05 -15.73
C LEU A 120 -25.97 -5.93 -15.89
N PRO A 121 -25.85 -7.26 -16.00
CA PRO A 121 -27.01 -8.14 -16.13
C PRO A 121 -27.82 -8.18 -14.84
N ALA A 122 -29.11 -7.88 -14.92
CA ALA A 122 -30.03 -7.96 -13.78
C ALA A 122 -30.07 -9.36 -13.14
N GLU A 123 -29.81 -10.40 -13.94
CA GLU A 123 -29.78 -11.80 -13.51
C GLU A 123 -28.72 -12.10 -12.45
N LEU A 124 -27.65 -11.29 -12.33
CA LEU A 124 -26.68 -11.43 -11.23
C LEU A 124 -27.33 -11.20 -9.86
N GLY A 125 -28.45 -10.46 -9.80
CA GLY A 125 -29.28 -10.30 -8.60
C GLY A 125 -29.81 -11.62 -8.01
N ASN A 126 -29.84 -12.70 -8.79
CA ASN A 126 -30.27 -14.03 -8.34
C ASN A 126 -29.21 -14.79 -7.52
N LEU A 127 -27.99 -14.25 -7.40
CA LEU A 127 -26.87 -14.90 -6.73
C LEU A 127 -26.91 -14.62 -5.21
N PHE A 128 -27.88 -15.21 -4.52
CA PHE A 128 -28.16 -14.93 -3.09
C PHE A 128 -27.04 -15.35 -2.11
N LYS A 129 -26.07 -16.18 -2.55
CA LYS A 129 -24.88 -16.57 -1.78
C LYS A 129 -23.64 -15.74 -2.10
N LEU A 130 -23.72 -14.83 -3.06
CA LEU A 130 -22.56 -14.05 -3.49
C LEU A 130 -22.14 -13.10 -2.38
N GLU A 131 -20.89 -13.20 -1.97
CA GLU A 131 -20.26 -12.39 -0.91
C GLU A 131 -19.38 -11.30 -1.53
N VAL A 132 -18.76 -11.56 -2.67
CA VAL A 132 -17.80 -10.66 -3.32
C VAL A 132 -18.09 -10.57 -4.82
N LEU A 133 -18.38 -9.35 -5.30
CA LEU A 133 -18.57 -9.03 -6.72
C LEU A 133 -17.66 -7.88 -7.14
N LEU A 134 -16.65 -8.21 -7.93
CA LEU A 134 -15.62 -7.26 -8.36
C LEU A 134 -15.64 -7.11 -9.88
N LEU A 135 -16.08 -5.95 -10.35
CA LEU A 135 -16.29 -5.60 -11.76
C LEU A 135 -15.55 -4.33 -12.21
N ALA A 136 -14.79 -3.74 -11.29
CA ALA A 136 -14.01 -2.53 -11.54
C ALA A 136 -13.04 -2.63 -12.73
N ALA A 137 -12.70 -1.49 -13.34
CA ALA A 137 -11.79 -1.38 -14.47
C ALA A 137 -12.22 -2.25 -15.67
N ASN A 138 -13.37 -1.88 -16.23
CA ASN A 138 -13.94 -2.43 -17.45
C ASN A 138 -14.60 -1.28 -18.25
N GLU A 139 -15.29 -1.59 -19.34
CA GLU A 139 -16.04 -0.66 -20.19
C GLU A 139 -17.56 -0.84 -20.02
N LEU A 140 -18.01 -1.23 -18.82
CA LEU A 140 -19.43 -1.49 -18.53
C LEU A 140 -20.24 -0.19 -18.59
N THR A 141 -21.52 -0.31 -18.96
CA THR A 141 -22.39 0.84 -19.23
C THR A 141 -23.75 0.77 -18.56
N GLY A 142 -24.43 1.91 -18.42
CA GLY A 142 -25.80 1.98 -17.91
C GLY A 142 -25.91 1.94 -16.38
N PRO A 143 -27.13 1.82 -15.83
CA PRO A 143 -27.37 1.90 -14.39
C PRO A 143 -27.05 0.59 -13.66
N VAL A 144 -26.92 0.67 -12.33
CA VAL A 144 -26.96 -0.52 -11.47
C VAL A 144 -28.38 -1.08 -11.48
N PRO A 145 -28.58 -2.38 -11.81
CA PRO A 145 -29.91 -2.99 -11.79
C PRO A 145 -30.49 -3.03 -10.36
N PRO A 146 -31.77 -2.65 -10.15
CA PRO A 146 -32.44 -2.81 -8.86
C PRO A 146 -32.38 -4.25 -8.30
N GLU A 147 -32.34 -5.24 -9.18
CA GLU A 147 -32.23 -6.66 -8.86
C GLU A 147 -30.97 -6.99 -8.05
N PHE A 148 -29.92 -6.14 -8.08
CA PHE A 148 -28.72 -6.33 -7.27
C PHE A 148 -29.03 -6.35 -5.75
N GLY A 149 -30.15 -5.74 -5.32
CA GLY A 149 -30.64 -5.88 -3.94
C GLY A 149 -30.96 -7.33 -3.52
N GLY A 150 -31.10 -8.26 -4.47
CA GLY A 150 -31.30 -9.69 -4.22
C GLY A 150 -30.05 -10.43 -3.70
N MET A 151 -28.85 -9.87 -3.87
CA MET A 151 -27.59 -10.48 -3.42
C MET A 151 -27.38 -10.26 -1.91
N THR A 152 -28.32 -10.71 -1.07
CA THR A 152 -28.36 -10.38 0.37
C THR A 152 -27.14 -10.86 1.20
N ALA A 153 -26.30 -11.73 0.66
CA ALA A 153 -25.03 -12.14 1.27
C ALA A 153 -23.85 -11.22 0.95
N LEU A 154 -24.02 -10.24 0.04
CA LEU A 154 -22.94 -9.43 -0.52
C LEU A 154 -22.27 -8.57 0.55
N ARG A 155 -20.94 -8.66 0.60
CA ARG A 155 -20.05 -7.90 1.48
C ARG A 155 -19.22 -6.90 0.68
N GLU A 156 -18.84 -7.24 -0.53
CA GLU A 156 -18.00 -6.38 -1.37
C GLU A 156 -18.60 -6.21 -2.78
N LEU A 157 -18.82 -4.94 -3.17
CA LEU A 157 -19.27 -4.55 -4.51
C LEU A 157 -18.31 -3.51 -5.09
N PHE A 158 -17.56 -3.88 -6.13
CA PHE A 158 -16.60 -2.98 -6.79
C PHE A 158 -17.05 -2.76 -8.22
N LEU A 159 -17.52 -1.55 -8.53
CA LEU A 159 -17.93 -1.08 -9.84
C LEU A 159 -17.01 0.02 -10.40
N ALA A 160 -16.03 0.46 -9.61
CA ALA A 160 -15.17 1.59 -9.93
C ALA A 160 -14.50 1.49 -11.31
N ASN A 161 -14.19 2.62 -11.94
CA ASN A 161 -13.52 2.69 -13.25
C ASN A 161 -14.28 1.94 -14.34
N ASN A 162 -15.58 2.22 -14.44
CA ASN A 162 -16.43 1.86 -15.57
C ASN A 162 -17.13 3.14 -16.02
N ALA A 163 -16.46 3.92 -16.88
CA ALA A 163 -16.89 5.28 -17.22
C ALA A 163 -18.30 5.36 -17.85
N GLY A 164 -18.80 4.26 -18.41
CA GLY A 164 -20.15 4.22 -18.97
C GLY A 164 -21.24 3.87 -17.96
N LEU A 165 -20.89 3.42 -16.74
CA LEU A 165 -21.87 3.18 -15.69
C LEU A 165 -22.37 4.52 -15.18
N ALA A 166 -23.69 4.72 -15.17
CA ALA A 166 -24.29 6.02 -14.91
C ALA A 166 -25.66 5.91 -14.23
N GLY A 167 -25.99 6.92 -13.43
CA GLY A 167 -27.31 7.08 -12.82
C GLY A 167 -27.36 6.82 -11.32
N ALA A 168 -28.53 7.07 -10.75
CA ALA A 168 -28.78 6.92 -9.32
C ALA A 168 -28.69 5.46 -8.87
N ILE A 169 -28.11 5.24 -7.69
CA ILE A 169 -28.18 3.95 -7.00
C ILE A 169 -29.63 3.59 -6.69
N PRO A 170 -30.09 2.38 -7.06
CA PRO A 170 -31.45 1.95 -6.77
C PRO A 170 -31.69 1.84 -5.26
N PRO A 171 -32.85 2.29 -4.75
CA PRO A 171 -33.21 2.11 -3.33
C PRO A 171 -33.27 0.64 -2.91
N GLU A 172 -33.45 -0.30 -3.84
CA GLU A 172 -33.44 -1.75 -3.59
C GLU A 172 -32.10 -2.24 -3.02
N LEU A 173 -30.98 -1.54 -3.27
CA LEU A 173 -29.68 -1.91 -2.70
C LEU A 173 -29.64 -1.78 -1.18
N THR A 174 -30.59 -1.07 -0.56
CA THR A 174 -30.73 -1.03 0.91
C THR A 174 -30.97 -2.41 1.54
N ALA A 175 -31.38 -3.42 0.75
CA ALA A 175 -31.50 -4.80 1.18
C ALA A 175 -30.15 -5.48 1.47
N LEU A 176 -29.03 -4.92 0.99
CA LEU A 176 -27.67 -5.42 1.19
C LEU A 176 -27.14 -5.06 2.59
N THR A 177 -27.73 -5.67 3.61
CA THR A 177 -27.44 -5.40 5.03
C THR A 177 -26.08 -5.89 5.52
N ARG A 178 -25.37 -6.67 4.70
CA ARG A 178 -24.02 -7.19 4.99
C ARG A 178 -22.92 -6.47 4.22
N LEU A 179 -23.27 -5.43 3.45
CA LEU A 179 -22.31 -4.75 2.59
C LEU A 179 -21.29 -4.00 3.44
N GLU A 180 -20.03 -4.42 3.31
CA GLU A 180 -18.89 -3.86 4.02
C GLU A 180 -18.12 -2.86 3.14
N VAL A 181 -18.10 -3.13 1.83
CA VAL A 181 -17.37 -2.35 0.85
C VAL A 181 -18.23 -2.10 -0.40
N PHE A 182 -18.36 -0.83 -0.78
CA PHE A 182 -18.98 -0.44 -2.04
C PHE A 182 -18.14 0.64 -2.73
N LEU A 183 -17.46 0.30 -3.83
CA LEU A 183 -16.61 1.24 -4.58
C LEU A 183 -17.14 1.45 -5.99
N ALA A 184 -17.49 2.68 -6.34
CA ALA A 184 -18.03 3.11 -7.63
C ALA A 184 -17.35 4.38 -8.18
N GLY A 185 -16.18 4.77 -7.65
CA GLY A 185 -15.39 5.90 -8.18
C GLY A 185 -15.01 5.70 -9.65
N GLY A 186 -14.84 6.77 -10.43
CA GLY A 186 -14.58 6.66 -11.88
C GLY A 186 -15.77 6.12 -12.69
N THR A 187 -16.99 6.30 -12.18
CA THR A 187 -18.26 6.06 -12.88
C THR A 187 -19.15 7.31 -12.75
N ASP A 188 -20.18 7.42 -13.58
CA ASP A 188 -21.25 8.42 -13.44
C ASP A 188 -22.40 7.91 -12.53
N LEU A 189 -22.15 6.84 -11.74
CA LEU A 189 -23.08 6.39 -10.73
C LEU A 189 -23.10 7.37 -9.56
N CYS A 190 -24.27 7.55 -8.96
CA CYS A 190 -24.41 8.53 -7.91
C CYS A 190 -25.39 8.10 -6.81
N ALA A 191 -25.18 8.61 -5.60
CA ALA A 191 -26.01 8.36 -4.44
C ALA A 191 -27.09 9.45 -4.25
N PRO A 192 -28.38 9.12 -4.43
CA PRO A 192 -29.49 10.01 -4.06
C PRO A 192 -29.50 10.31 -2.55
N LEU A 193 -29.84 11.56 -2.18
CA LEU A 193 -29.92 12.02 -0.79
C LEU A 193 -31.23 11.62 -0.05
N GLU A 194 -31.91 10.56 -0.49
CA GLU A 194 -33.12 10.09 0.18
C GLU A 194 -32.79 9.51 1.57
N THR A 195 -33.61 9.81 2.59
CA THR A 195 -33.29 9.48 3.99
C THR A 195 -33.03 8.00 4.25
N GLY A 196 -33.69 7.08 3.53
CA GLY A 196 -33.46 5.63 3.70
C GLY A 196 -32.22 5.09 2.99
N LEU A 197 -31.91 5.59 1.79
CA LEU A 197 -30.75 5.17 1.02
C LEU A 197 -29.46 5.80 1.57
N ALA A 198 -29.53 7.08 1.97
CA ALA A 198 -28.43 7.78 2.61
C ALA A 198 -28.05 7.16 3.96
N GLU A 199 -29.02 6.76 4.78
CA GLU A 199 -28.76 6.03 6.04
C GLU A 199 -28.06 4.68 5.79
N TRP A 200 -28.51 3.91 4.80
CA TRP A 200 -27.88 2.65 4.44
C TRP A 200 -26.45 2.85 3.93
N LEU A 201 -26.24 3.79 3.00
CA LEU A 201 -24.92 4.13 2.46
C LEU A 201 -23.95 4.56 3.57
N ASN A 202 -24.39 5.43 4.48
CA ASN A 202 -23.59 5.84 5.64
C ASN A 202 -23.24 4.68 6.59
N GLY A 203 -24.01 3.60 6.55
CA GLY A 203 -23.75 2.37 7.30
C GLY A 203 -22.72 1.44 6.66
N VAL A 204 -22.30 1.68 5.40
CA VAL A 204 -21.29 0.86 4.71
C VAL A 204 -19.89 1.31 5.14
N PRO A 205 -19.10 0.46 5.83
CA PRO A 205 -17.78 0.79 6.38
C PRO A 205 -16.78 1.39 5.38
N ARG A 206 -16.79 0.89 4.14
CA ARG A 206 -15.90 1.34 3.07
C ARG A 206 -16.73 1.70 1.84
N LEU A 207 -17.27 2.90 1.87
CA LEU A 207 -18.06 3.45 0.78
C LEU A 207 -17.24 4.39 -0.09
N TRP A 208 -17.39 4.28 -1.41
CA TRP A 208 -16.92 5.26 -2.37
C TRP A 208 -17.95 5.38 -3.50
N ILE A 209 -18.77 6.42 -3.42
CA ILE A 209 -19.70 6.82 -4.48
C ILE A 209 -19.91 8.33 -4.40
N GLN A 210 -20.02 9.01 -5.53
CA GLN A 210 -20.34 10.43 -5.55
C GLN A 210 -21.82 10.67 -5.19
N PRO A 211 -22.17 11.79 -4.53
CA PRO A 211 -23.57 12.19 -4.42
C PRO A 211 -24.16 12.43 -5.81
N CYS A 212 -25.46 12.22 -5.99
CA CYS A 212 -26.11 12.64 -7.21
C CYS A 212 -25.94 14.13 -7.42
N PRO A 213 -25.61 14.58 -8.64
CA PRO A 213 -25.57 16.00 -8.94
C PRO A 213 -26.97 16.56 -8.72
N GLU A 214 -27.21 17.10 -7.53
CA GLU A 214 -28.34 17.98 -7.30
C GLU A 214 -28.07 19.24 -8.10
N THR A 215 -29.13 19.78 -8.71
CA THR A 215 -29.11 20.99 -9.53
C THR A 215 -28.84 22.27 -8.73
N GLU A 216 -27.89 22.28 -7.78
CA GLU A 216 -27.50 23.49 -7.04
C GLU A 216 -25.97 23.71 -6.94
N LEU A 217 -25.52 24.49 -7.92
CA LEU A 217 -24.40 25.41 -8.14
C LEU A 217 -23.51 25.96 -6.98
N ALA A 218 -23.34 25.31 -5.83
CA ALA A 218 -22.19 25.65 -4.98
C ALA A 218 -21.67 24.47 -4.16
N GLU A 219 -20.34 24.31 -4.14
CA GLU A 219 -19.65 23.19 -3.50
C GLU A 219 -18.56 23.70 -2.56
N ALA A 220 -18.32 22.97 -1.46
CA ALA A 220 -17.27 23.30 -0.50
C ALA A 220 -16.62 22.04 0.07
N TYR A 221 -15.29 22.03 0.16
CA TYR A 221 -14.51 20.94 0.76
C TYR A 221 -13.20 21.46 1.40
N LEU A 222 -12.60 20.64 2.26
CA LEU A 222 -11.33 20.90 2.96
C LEU A 222 -10.21 20.05 2.35
N ILE A 223 -8.96 20.53 2.29
CA ILE A 223 -7.80 19.78 1.77
C ILE A 223 -6.54 19.98 2.63
N GLN A 224 -5.69 18.95 2.85
CA GLN A 224 -4.45 19.05 3.66
C GLN A 224 -3.13 18.80 2.92
N ALA A 225 -3.14 18.15 1.75
CA ALA A 225 -1.93 17.93 0.95
C ALA A 225 -2.26 17.80 -0.54
N ALA A 226 -2.98 16.75 -0.89
CA ALA A 226 -3.62 16.56 -2.18
C ALA A 226 -4.98 15.95 -1.93
N GLN A 227 -6.01 16.62 -2.43
CA GLN A 227 -7.39 16.16 -2.44
C GLN A 227 -8.09 16.85 -3.59
N SER A 228 -8.69 16.05 -4.45
CA SER A 228 -9.59 16.53 -5.48
C SER A 228 -11.04 16.41 -5.02
N ARG A 229 -11.89 17.23 -5.62
CA ARG A 229 -13.35 17.11 -5.52
C ARG A 229 -13.86 15.71 -5.88
N GLU A 230 -13.24 15.10 -6.90
CA GLU A 230 -13.66 13.79 -7.42
C GLU A 230 -13.13 12.62 -6.58
N PHE A 231 -12.01 12.81 -5.87
CA PHE A 231 -11.35 11.81 -5.03
C PHE A 231 -11.07 12.36 -3.62
N PRO A 232 -12.10 12.67 -2.82
CA PRO A 232 -11.88 13.17 -1.47
C PRO A 232 -11.14 12.10 -0.65
N VAL A 233 -10.04 12.50 -0.02
CA VAL A 233 -9.31 11.62 0.92
C VAL A 233 -9.57 12.07 2.35
N PRO A 234 -9.53 11.16 3.34
CA PRO A 234 -9.70 11.56 4.73
C PRO A 234 -8.63 12.54 5.17
N LEU A 235 -9.04 13.56 5.94
CA LEU A 235 -8.10 14.45 6.61
C LEU A 235 -7.40 13.72 7.76
N VAL A 236 -6.13 14.04 7.98
CA VAL A 236 -5.37 13.65 9.15
C VAL A 236 -5.67 14.63 10.29
N ARG A 237 -6.05 14.07 11.44
CA ARG A 237 -6.33 14.82 12.68
C ARG A 237 -5.15 15.70 13.05
N GLY A 238 -5.42 16.93 13.50
CA GLY A 238 -4.40 17.82 14.03
C GLY A 238 -3.62 18.62 12.97
N GLU A 239 -3.73 18.24 11.69
CA GLU A 239 -3.06 18.93 10.59
C GLU A 239 -3.89 20.10 10.04
N GLN A 240 -3.23 21.14 9.55
CA GLN A 240 -3.91 22.29 8.94
C GLN A 240 -4.56 21.92 7.61
N ALA A 241 -5.76 22.43 7.35
CA ALA A 241 -6.48 22.22 6.09
C ALA A 241 -6.81 23.55 5.40
N LEU A 242 -6.89 23.56 4.07
CA LEU A 242 -7.44 24.66 3.30
C LEU A 242 -8.91 24.37 2.98
N LEU A 243 -9.82 25.22 3.45
CA LEU A 243 -11.20 25.26 2.99
C LEU A 243 -11.25 25.92 1.62
N ARG A 244 -11.86 25.24 0.65
CA ARG A 244 -12.20 25.79 -0.66
C ARG A 244 -13.71 25.82 -0.83
N VAL A 245 -14.26 27.01 -1.08
CA VAL A 245 -15.69 27.22 -1.37
C VAL A 245 -15.82 27.74 -2.79
N PHE A 246 -16.45 26.94 -3.65
CA PHE A 246 -16.71 27.26 -5.05
C PHE A 246 -18.11 27.83 -5.19
N VAL A 247 -18.16 29.14 -5.32
CA VAL A 247 -19.39 29.86 -5.64
C VAL A 247 -19.56 29.81 -7.16
N THR A 248 -20.63 29.20 -7.65
CA THR A 248 -20.95 29.21 -9.09
C THR A 248 -22.33 29.81 -9.34
N ALA A 249 -22.53 30.32 -10.56
CA ALA A 249 -23.80 30.89 -11.01
C ALA A 249 -24.33 30.13 -12.24
N ARG A 250 -25.64 30.23 -12.48
CA ARG A 250 -26.30 29.56 -13.64
C ARG A 250 -25.74 30.04 -14.97
N GLU A 251 -25.41 31.32 -15.04
CA GLU A 251 -24.91 32.00 -16.23
C GLU A 251 -23.64 32.79 -15.89
N ALA A 252 -22.88 33.17 -16.91
CA ALA A 252 -21.66 33.95 -16.72
C ALA A 252 -22.01 35.33 -16.13
N THR A 253 -21.37 35.68 -15.01
CA THR A 253 -21.62 36.95 -14.31
C THR A 253 -20.36 37.82 -14.32
N GLY A 254 -20.54 39.15 -14.22
CA GLY A 254 -19.46 40.09 -13.92
C GLY A 254 -19.34 40.41 -12.42
N GLU A 255 -20.22 39.84 -11.59
CA GLU A 255 -20.21 40.04 -10.14
C GLU A 255 -19.04 39.31 -9.50
N GLY A 256 -18.48 39.91 -8.46
CA GLY A 256 -17.39 39.32 -7.68
C GLY A 256 -17.88 38.13 -6.84
N ILE A 257 -17.00 37.17 -6.56
CA ILE A 257 -17.25 36.13 -5.57
C ILE A 257 -17.58 36.80 -4.22
N PRO A 258 -18.76 36.54 -3.62
CA PRO A 258 -19.24 37.24 -2.43
C PRO A 258 -18.45 36.82 -1.18
N ALA A 259 -18.72 37.48 -0.06
CA ALA A 259 -18.23 37.02 1.24
C ALA A 259 -18.84 35.64 1.57
N VAL A 260 -18.08 34.83 2.30
CA VAL A 260 -18.49 33.49 2.72
C VAL A 260 -18.21 33.33 4.20
N ARG A 261 -19.14 32.73 4.95
CA ARG A 261 -18.93 32.35 6.35
C ARG A 261 -19.01 30.84 6.49
N ALA A 262 -17.93 30.22 6.95
CA ALA A 262 -17.89 28.81 7.28
C ALA A 262 -17.99 28.62 8.80
N ARG A 263 -18.90 27.77 9.25
CA ARG A 263 -19.11 27.41 10.65
C ARG A 263 -18.80 25.93 10.83
N PHE A 264 -17.98 25.61 11.81
CA PHE A 264 -17.55 24.25 12.12
C PHE A 264 -18.16 23.80 13.43
N TYR A 265 -18.52 22.52 13.49
CA TYR A 265 -19.20 21.90 14.61
C TYR A 265 -18.49 20.60 14.99
N ALA A 266 -18.45 20.32 16.30
CA ALA A 266 -18.08 19.01 16.83
C ALA A 266 -19.09 18.64 17.92
N ASP A 267 -19.56 17.39 17.94
CA ASP A 267 -20.57 16.89 18.87
C ASP A 267 -21.82 17.79 18.97
N GLY A 268 -22.27 18.30 17.82
CA GLY A 268 -23.44 19.17 17.75
C GLY A 268 -23.21 20.65 18.06
N ARG A 269 -22.06 21.02 18.66
CA ARG A 269 -21.73 22.38 19.13
C ARG A 269 -20.82 23.12 18.14
N GLU A 270 -21.07 24.41 17.91
CA GLU A 270 -20.18 25.27 17.11
C GLU A 270 -18.83 25.45 17.83
N THR A 271 -17.74 25.12 17.14
CA THR A 271 -16.38 25.14 17.68
C THR A 271 -15.50 26.20 17.02
N TYR A 272 -15.73 26.51 15.74
CA TYR A 272 -14.91 27.47 14.99
C TYR A 272 -15.70 28.16 13.88
N VAL A 273 -15.32 29.39 13.53
CA VAL A 273 -15.92 30.17 12.45
C VAL A 273 -14.80 30.79 11.62
N ALA A 274 -14.88 30.63 10.30
CA ALA A 274 -14.01 31.29 9.34
C ALA A 274 -14.82 32.26 8.46
N ASP A 275 -14.51 33.55 8.58
CA ASP A 275 -15.05 34.59 7.70
C ASP A 275 -14.10 34.83 6.52
N ILE A 276 -14.59 34.61 5.30
CA ILE A 276 -13.86 34.79 4.06
C ILE A 276 -14.38 36.05 3.37
N THR A 277 -13.47 36.99 3.11
CA THR A 277 -13.81 38.26 2.45
C THR A 277 -14.14 38.05 0.98
N ALA A 278 -15.06 38.87 0.45
CA ALA A 278 -15.39 38.90 -0.97
C ALA A 278 -14.16 39.13 -1.85
N LYS A 279 -14.17 38.54 -3.05
CA LYS A 279 -13.12 38.69 -4.06
C LYS A 279 -13.66 39.40 -5.31
N PRO A 280 -12.83 40.20 -6.00
CA PRO A 280 -13.25 40.87 -7.23
C PRO A 280 -13.36 39.93 -8.44
N SER A 281 -12.89 38.68 -8.31
CA SER A 281 -12.96 37.68 -9.38
C SER A 281 -14.40 37.37 -9.79
N PRO A 282 -14.73 37.31 -11.09
CA PRO A 282 -16.07 36.97 -11.54
C PRO A 282 -16.51 35.58 -11.08
N ILE A 283 -17.78 35.45 -10.67
CA ILE A 283 -18.41 34.16 -10.33
C ILE A 283 -18.42 33.24 -11.57
N PRO A 284 -17.75 32.08 -11.54
CA PRO A 284 -17.74 31.14 -12.67
C PRO A 284 -19.05 30.37 -12.81
N THR A 285 -19.27 29.74 -13.97
CA THR A 285 -20.42 28.85 -14.22
C THR A 285 -20.16 27.39 -13.84
N ALA A 286 -18.92 27.07 -13.45
CA ALA A 286 -18.49 25.74 -13.06
C ALA A 286 -17.34 25.83 -12.06
N VAL A 287 -17.12 24.76 -11.31
CA VAL A 287 -15.97 24.61 -10.40
C VAL A 287 -14.67 24.64 -11.20
N ASP A 288 -13.70 25.43 -10.74
CA ASP A 288 -12.34 25.50 -11.31
C ASP A 288 -11.30 25.28 -10.21
N GLU A 289 -10.93 24.01 -10.00
CA GLU A 289 -9.97 23.63 -8.96
C GLU A 289 -8.55 24.16 -9.24
N SER A 290 -8.25 24.60 -10.48
CA SER A 290 -6.92 25.07 -10.87
C SER A 290 -6.53 26.43 -10.32
N SER A 291 -7.48 27.17 -9.75
CA SER A 291 -7.26 28.55 -9.34
C SER A 291 -7.81 28.85 -7.95
N LEU A 292 -6.94 29.36 -7.07
CA LEU A 292 -7.33 29.93 -5.78
C LEU A 292 -8.12 31.24 -5.94
N ASP A 293 -8.01 31.93 -7.08
CA ASP A 293 -8.76 33.17 -7.33
C ASP A 293 -10.21 32.90 -7.75
N ARG A 294 -10.52 31.68 -8.16
CA ARG A 294 -11.87 31.22 -8.55
C ARG A 294 -12.67 30.58 -7.43
N SER A 295 -12.15 30.65 -6.21
CA SER A 295 -12.75 30.07 -4.99
C SER A 295 -12.59 31.03 -3.81
N ALA A 296 -13.52 30.98 -2.85
CA ALA A 296 -13.34 31.61 -1.54
C ALA A 296 -12.58 30.61 -0.65
N ASN A 297 -11.41 31.02 -0.13
CA ASN A 297 -10.49 30.11 0.55
C ASN A 297 -10.14 30.60 1.95
N ALA A 298 -9.99 29.67 2.90
CA ALA A 298 -9.50 29.94 4.24
C ALA A 298 -8.63 28.80 4.76
N VAL A 299 -7.53 29.12 5.44
CA VAL A 299 -6.77 28.12 6.20
C VAL A 299 -7.52 27.84 7.50
N ILE A 300 -7.80 26.57 7.74
CA ILE A 300 -8.45 26.05 8.94
C ILE A 300 -7.35 25.46 9.85
N PRO A 301 -7.24 25.97 11.09
CA PRO A 301 -6.27 25.47 12.06
C PRO A 301 -6.44 23.97 12.36
N GLY A 302 -5.33 23.26 12.58
CA GLY A 302 -5.35 21.82 12.80
C GLY A 302 -6.02 21.37 14.11
N ASP A 303 -6.10 22.23 15.12
CA ASP A 303 -6.87 21.98 16.35
C ASP A 303 -8.39 21.91 16.09
N VAL A 304 -8.88 22.50 15.00
CA VAL A 304 -10.26 22.35 14.51
C VAL A 304 -10.47 21.00 13.82
N ILE A 305 -9.43 20.45 13.18
CA ILE A 305 -9.50 19.21 12.40
C ILE A 305 -9.47 17.99 13.33
N GLN A 306 -10.64 17.57 13.79
CA GLN A 306 -10.83 16.46 14.73
C GLN A 306 -11.90 15.46 14.21
N PRO A 307 -11.83 14.17 14.59
CA PRO A 307 -12.90 13.20 14.28
C PRO A 307 -14.28 13.69 14.72
N GLY A 308 -15.30 13.50 13.86
CA GLY A 308 -16.66 13.98 14.10
C GLY A 308 -16.91 15.45 13.72
N LEU A 309 -15.97 16.08 13.01
CA LEU A 309 -16.13 17.44 12.49
C LEU A 309 -17.24 17.52 11.45
N GLU A 310 -18.10 18.53 11.58
CA GLU A 310 -19.10 18.90 10.60
C GLU A 310 -18.96 20.38 10.23
N MET A 311 -19.43 20.79 9.04
CA MET A 311 -19.41 22.18 8.61
C MET A 311 -20.70 22.65 7.94
N VAL A 312 -20.92 23.96 8.01
CA VAL A 312 -21.98 24.69 7.30
C VAL A 312 -21.36 25.93 6.69
N ILE A 313 -21.62 26.16 5.41
CA ILE A 313 -21.15 27.32 4.67
C ILE A 313 -22.34 28.22 4.35
N GLU A 314 -22.24 29.49 4.70
CA GLU A 314 -23.16 30.56 4.34
C GLU A 314 -22.51 31.39 3.24
N VAL A 315 -23.12 31.42 2.06
CA VAL A 315 -22.63 32.17 0.90
C VAL A 315 -23.42 33.46 0.81
N ASP A 316 -22.71 34.59 0.69
CA ASP A 316 -23.30 35.93 0.68
C ASP A 316 -24.18 36.20 1.93
N PRO A 317 -23.60 36.10 3.15
CA PRO A 317 -24.36 36.23 4.40
C PRO A 317 -25.00 37.62 4.57
N ASP A 318 -24.47 38.63 3.90
CA ASP A 318 -24.96 40.01 3.92
C ASP A 318 -25.98 40.31 2.81
N ASN A 319 -26.34 39.33 1.98
CA ASN A 319 -27.30 39.44 0.86
C ASN A 319 -26.96 40.57 -0.13
N THR A 320 -25.71 40.60 -0.57
CA THR A 320 -25.17 41.59 -1.51
C THR A 320 -25.42 41.23 -2.97
N LEU A 321 -25.63 39.94 -3.29
CA LEU A 321 -25.85 39.48 -4.66
C LEU A 321 -27.32 39.54 -5.08
N ASP A 322 -27.54 39.76 -6.38
CA ASP A 322 -28.85 39.63 -7.02
C ASP A 322 -29.38 38.17 -6.87
N PRO A 323 -30.56 37.97 -6.26
CA PRO A 323 -31.17 36.65 -6.12
C PRO A 323 -31.34 35.87 -7.43
N ASP A 324 -31.48 36.57 -8.57
CA ASP A 324 -31.73 35.94 -9.88
C ASP A 324 -30.48 35.27 -10.46
N LEU A 325 -29.29 35.49 -9.89
CA LEU A 325 -28.03 34.84 -10.32
C LEU A 325 -28.00 33.33 -10.05
N GLY A 326 -28.92 32.83 -9.21
CA GLY A 326 -29.02 31.40 -8.90
C GLY A 326 -27.83 30.84 -8.13
N VAL A 327 -27.12 31.70 -7.39
CA VAL A 327 -26.03 31.32 -6.48
C VAL A 327 -26.62 30.70 -5.22
N ALA A 328 -26.14 29.51 -4.82
CA ALA A 328 -26.58 28.87 -3.59
C ALA A 328 -26.23 29.75 -2.38
N LYS A 329 -27.16 29.89 -1.42
CA LYS A 329 -26.97 30.71 -0.21
C LYS A 329 -26.39 29.91 0.97
N ARG A 330 -26.43 28.58 0.89
CA ARG A 330 -26.02 27.68 1.98
C ARG A 330 -25.53 26.35 1.45
N ILE A 331 -24.45 25.82 2.03
CA ILE A 331 -23.91 24.49 1.73
C ILE A 331 -23.71 23.73 3.06
N PRO A 332 -24.27 22.52 3.22
CA PRO A 332 -25.31 21.93 2.36
C PRO A 332 -26.61 22.76 2.44
N GLY A 333 -27.55 22.58 1.51
CA GLY A 333 -28.82 23.33 1.53
C GLY A 333 -29.64 23.12 2.82
N ALA A 334 -29.51 21.95 3.45
CA ALA A 334 -30.05 21.61 4.77
C ALA A 334 -29.07 20.73 5.56
N GLY A 335 -29.18 20.72 6.90
CA GLY A 335 -28.29 19.90 7.75
C GLY A 335 -26.87 20.45 7.84
N ARG A 336 -25.89 19.57 8.05
CA ARG A 336 -24.45 19.88 8.14
C ARG A 336 -23.67 18.87 7.30
N LEU A 337 -22.55 19.29 6.70
CA LEU A 337 -21.68 18.44 5.91
C LEU A 337 -20.64 17.80 6.84
N ALA A 338 -20.64 16.47 6.95
CA ALA A 338 -19.63 15.73 7.70
C ALA A 338 -18.28 15.78 6.99
N VAL A 339 -17.20 15.86 7.76
CA VAL A 339 -15.81 15.85 7.27
C VAL A 339 -15.15 14.55 7.75
N ASP A 340 -14.62 13.75 6.82
CA ASP A 340 -13.89 12.53 7.18
C ASP A 340 -12.51 12.90 7.73
N VAL A 341 -12.33 12.74 9.05
CA VAL A 341 -11.06 12.99 9.76
C VAL A 341 -10.61 11.71 10.46
N ARG A 342 -9.36 11.30 10.22
CA ARG A 342 -8.74 10.08 10.76
C ARG A 342 -7.60 10.44 11.71
N ALA A 343 -7.54 9.74 12.85
CA ALA A 343 -6.38 9.75 13.71
C ALA A 343 -5.37 8.72 13.18
N MET A 344 -4.13 9.15 12.93
CA MET A 344 -3.06 8.28 12.46
C MET A 344 -2.20 7.80 13.64
N PRO A 345 -1.67 6.56 13.62
CA PRO A 345 -0.64 6.14 14.54
C PRO A 345 0.60 7.03 14.45
N VAL A 346 1.34 7.14 15.56
CA VAL A 346 2.65 7.81 15.58
C VAL A 346 3.60 7.07 14.63
N LEU A 347 4.29 7.80 13.76
CA LEU A 347 5.37 7.22 12.96
C LEU A 347 6.64 7.15 13.82
N ASP A 348 6.97 5.98 14.35
CA ASP A 348 8.22 5.72 15.06
C ASP A 348 9.34 5.43 14.06
N LEU A 349 10.33 6.34 13.98
CA LEU A 349 11.42 6.31 13.00
C LEU A 349 12.79 6.30 13.69
N THR A 350 13.50 5.18 13.60
CA THR A 350 14.89 5.05 14.02
C THR A 350 15.84 5.31 12.84
N LEU A 351 16.72 6.31 12.98
CA LEU A 351 17.67 6.72 11.95
C LEU A 351 19.07 6.16 12.26
N ILE A 352 19.65 5.40 11.34
CA ILE A 352 20.94 4.72 11.53
C ILE A 352 22.04 5.40 10.68
N PRO A 353 22.97 6.15 11.29
CA PRO A 353 24.11 6.69 10.57
C PRO A 353 25.15 5.61 10.32
N PHE A 354 25.33 5.20 9.06
CA PHE A 354 26.37 4.25 8.67
C PHE A 354 27.69 4.95 8.39
N ILE A 355 28.76 4.44 9.00
CA ILE A 355 30.13 4.93 8.84
C ILE A 355 30.95 3.88 8.09
N TRP A 356 31.35 4.20 6.87
CA TRP A 356 32.17 3.30 6.07
C TRP A 356 33.61 3.26 6.60
N THR A 357 34.16 2.06 6.79
CA THR A 357 35.49 1.88 7.40
C THR A 357 36.64 2.41 6.56
N GLU A 358 36.45 2.57 5.24
CA GLU A 358 37.50 3.12 4.37
C GLU A 358 37.48 4.65 4.33
N ARG A 359 36.33 5.27 4.60
CA ARG A 359 36.16 6.72 4.63
C ARG A 359 35.13 7.13 5.66
N HIS A 360 35.64 7.58 6.80
CA HIS A 360 34.83 8.08 7.91
C HIS A 360 34.23 9.45 7.57
N ASP A 361 32.92 9.58 7.74
CA ASP A 361 32.22 10.85 7.59
C ASP A 361 31.31 11.07 8.80
N SER A 362 31.69 12.01 9.67
CA SER A 362 30.91 12.35 10.86
C SER A 362 29.70 13.21 10.55
N SER A 363 29.59 13.81 9.36
CA SER A 363 28.49 14.72 9.02
C SER A 363 27.13 14.03 9.06
N VAL A 364 27.06 12.74 8.72
CA VAL A 364 25.81 11.96 8.81
C VAL A 364 25.39 11.73 10.26
N VAL A 365 26.33 11.64 11.20
CA VAL A 365 26.03 11.50 12.63
C VAL A 365 25.44 12.79 13.16
N ASP A 366 26.06 13.92 12.81
CA ASP A 366 25.58 15.24 13.21
C ASP A 366 24.20 15.53 12.61
N LEU A 367 23.97 15.14 11.35
CA LEU A 367 22.66 15.23 10.70
C LEU A 367 21.58 14.42 11.44
N VAL A 368 21.86 13.14 11.72
CA VAL A 368 20.89 12.28 12.43
C VAL A 368 20.55 12.83 13.82
N ARG A 369 21.55 13.36 14.54
CA ARG A 369 21.33 14.01 15.85
C ARG A 369 20.51 15.29 15.73
N ALA A 370 20.72 16.08 14.68
CA ALA A 370 19.92 17.27 14.43
C ALA A 370 18.45 16.93 14.12
N MET A 371 18.21 15.85 13.37
CA MET A 371 16.86 15.35 13.09
C MET A 371 16.13 14.87 14.35
N GLU A 372 16.80 14.19 15.28
CA GLU A 372 16.23 13.80 16.58
C GLU A 372 16.00 15.01 17.51
N ALA A 373 16.87 16.03 17.46
CA ALA A 373 16.77 17.18 18.35
C ALA A 373 15.60 18.12 18.00
N ASP A 374 15.15 18.13 16.75
CA ASP A 374 14.05 18.98 16.27
C ASP A 374 13.21 18.28 15.17
N PRO A 375 12.55 17.14 15.50
CA PRO A 375 11.86 16.32 14.50
C PRO A 375 10.69 17.04 13.81
N GLU A 376 10.14 18.06 14.49
CA GLU A 376 9.02 18.85 14.00
C GLU A 376 9.41 19.84 12.90
N ASN A 377 10.60 20.47 13.01
CA ASN A 377 10.99 21.55 12.10
C ASN A 377 12.18 21.21 11.19
N HIS A 378 12.81 20.05 11.36
CA HIS A 378 13.98 19.69 10.56
C HIS A 378 13.64 19.45 9.08
N GLU A 379 14.36 20.10 8.17
CA GLU A 379 14.06 20.10 6.71
C GLU A 379 13.97 18.70 6.08
N MET A 380 14.80 17.77 6.55
CA MET A 380 14.81 16.36 6.14
C MET A 380 13.49 15.62 6.37
N LEU A 381 12.69 16.06 7.35
CA LEU A 381 11.46 15.39 7.77
C LEU A 381 10.21 16.09 7.24
N GLY A 382 10.34 17.34 6.79
CA GLY A 382 9.20 18.16 6.34
C GLY A 382 8.38 17.50 5.22
N LEU A 383 9.03 16.83 4.26
CA LEU A 383 8.33 16.11 3.20
C LEU A 383 7.59 14.88 3.70
N THR A 384 8.21 14.11 4.59
CA THR A 384 7.58 12.94 5.21
C THR A 384 6.29 13.35 5.94
N ARG A 385 6.32 14.46 6.69
CA ARG A 385 5.15 14.97 7.40
C ARG A 385 4.06 15.49 6.46
N THR A 386 4.45 16.20 5.40
CA THR A 386 3.49 16.88 4.51
C THR A 386 2.89 15.94 3.47
N LEU A 387 3.66 14.98 2.96
CA LEU A 387 3.29 14.15 1.81
C LEU A 387 2.87 12.73 2.18
N LEU A 388 3.14 12.26 3.40
CA LEU A 388 2.66 10.97 3.87
C LEU A 388 1.62 11.22 4.97
N PRO A 389 0.72 10.27 5.25
CA PRO A 389 -0.30 10.42 6.28
C PRO A 389 0.33 10.28 7.68
N VAL A 390 1.09 11.28 8.10
CA VAL A 390 1.87 11.34 9.34
C VAL A 390 1.47 12.59 10.12
N ALA A 391 0.67 12.42 11.17
CA ALA A 391 0.34 13.51 12.10
C ALA A 391 1.48 13.75 13.10
N ASP A 392 1.88 12.66 13.76
CA ASP A 392 2.90 12.65 14.80
C ASP A 392 4.09 11.80 14.35
N LEU A 393 5.29 12.31 14.63
CA LEU A 393 6.55 11.69 14.26
C LEU A 393 7.47 11.61 15.48
N GLU A 394 7.85 10.39 15.87
CA GLU A 394 8.90 10.15 16.85
C GLU A 394 10.19 9.74 16.13
N VAL A 395 11.28 10.46 16.38
CA VAL A 395 12.58 10.19 15.77
C VAL A 395 13.57 9.76 16.84
N THR A 396 14.22 8.62 16.61
CA THR A 396 15.32 8.14 17.45
C THR A 396 16.63 8.15 16.66
N ALA A 397 17.65 8.84 17.18
CA ALA A 397 19.00 8.78 16.63
C ALA A 397 19.71 7.52 17.11
N HIS A 398 19.89 6.55 16.22
CA HIS A 398 20.71 5.39 16.53
C HIS A 398 22.20 5.79 16.60
N GLU A 399 22.97 5.12 17.47
CA GLU A 399 24.43 5.33 17.51
C GLU A 399 25.08 4.95 16.15
N PRO A 400 26.19 5.56 15.75
CA PRO A 400 26.81 5.24 14.46
C PRO A 400 27.19 3.76 14.34
N VAL A 401 26.89 3.18 13.17
CA VAL A 401 27.15 1.78 12.85
C VAL A 401 28.27 1.70 11.83
N LEU A 402 29.35 1.00 12.18
CA LEU A 402 30.46 0.76 11.26
C LEU A 402 30.10 -0.29 10.22
N THR A 403 30.47 -0.03 8.97
CA THR A 403 30.22 -0.94 7.86
C THR A 403 31.45 -1.09 6.99
N SER A 404 31.71 -2.32 6.53
CA SER A 404 32.76 -2.61 5.55
C SER A 404 32.28 -2.47 4.10
N THR A 405 31.03 -2.05 3.89
CA THR A 405 30.42 -1.87 2.57
C THR A 405 29.74 -0.52 2.46
N ASN A 406 29.70 0.02 1.25
CA ASN A 406 28.98 1.23 0.86
C ASN A 406 27.91 0.95 -0.22
N HIS A 407 27.53 -0.32 -0.42
CA HIS A 407 26.52 -0.74 -1.39
C HIS A 407 25.11 -0.70 -0.77
N THR A 408 24.17 -0.04 -1.44
CA THR A 408 22.79 0.23 -1.00
C THR A 408 22.08 -1.03 -0.49
N PHE A 409 22.01 -2.09 -1.29
CA PHE A 409 21.29 -3.32 -0.91
C PHE A 409 21.94 -4.06 0.26
N ALA A 410 23.27 -4.02 0.38
CA ALA A 410 23.98 -4.61 1.51
C ALA A 410 23.76 -3.81 2.80
N LEU A 411 23.57 -2.49 2.69
CA LEU A 411 23.22 -1.60 3.79
C LEU A 411 21.74 -1.70 4.17
N LEU A 412 20.84 -1.96 3.22
CA LEU A 412 19.45 -2.32 3.50
C LEU A 412 19.38 -3.66 4.27
N ALA A 413 20.13 -4.68 3.82
CA ALA A 413 20.24 -5.96 4.55
C ALA A 413 20.76 -5.76 5.98
N ALA A 414 21.80 -4.93 6.14
CA ALA A 414 22.34 -4.55 7.45
C ALA A 414 21.29 -3.85 8.31
N THR A 415 20.55 -2.88 7.77
CA THR A 415 19.47 -2.15 8.45
C THR A 415 18.40 -3.12 8.96
N ARG A 416 17.98 -4.08 8.13
CA ARG A 416 16.99 -5.08 8.52
C ARG A 416 17.49 -6.03 9.61
N ALA A 417 18.76 -6.45 9.53
CA ALA A 417 19.37 -7.27 10.57
C ALA A 417 19.53 -6.53 11.90
N ILE A 418 19.88 -5.24 11.88
CA ILE A 418 19.90 -4.38 13.07
C ILE A 418 18.52 -4.33 13.70
N ARG A 419 17.47 -4.05 12.90
CA ARG A 419 16.09 -4.05 13.38
C ARG A 419 15.69 -5.39 14.00
N ALA A 420 16.04 -6.51 13.38
CA ALA A 420 15.75 -7.85 13.90
C ALA A 420 16.49 -8.15 15.22
N MET A 421 17.75 -7.71 15.35
CA MET A 421 18.54 -7.90 16.57
C MET A 421 18.11 -6.99 17.72
N GLU A 422 17.59 -5.80 17.42
CA GLU A 422 17.19 -4.82 18.43
C GLU A 422 15.71 -4.91 18.80
N GLY A 423 14.88 -5.49 17.91
CA GLY A 423 13.46 -5.73 18.16
C GLY A 423 12.60 -4.47 18.15
N GLY A 424 13.05 -3.39 17.50
CA GLY A 424 12.31 -2.13 17.43
C GLY A 424 11.02 -2.27 16.60
N PRO A 425 9.86 -1.79 17.10
CA PRO A 425 8.59 -1.89 16.38
C PRO A 425 8.53 -0.92 15.20
N GLY A 426 9.14 0.26 15.30
CA GLY A 426 9.15 1.30 14.28
C GLY A 426 9.92 0.97 12.99
N HIS A 427 10.00 1.98 12.15
CA HIS A 427 10.74 1.98 10.90
C HIS A 427 12.23 2.23 11.16
N TYR A 428 13.09 1.46 10.52
CA TYR A 428 14.53 1.62 10.58
C TYR A 428 15.04 2.15 9.24
N ALA A 429 15.67 3.32 9.26
CA ALA A 429 16.16 4.01 8.08
C ALA A 429 17.67 4.24 8.15
N GLY A 430 18.41 3.51 7.34
CA GLY A 430 19.85 3.65 7.20
C GLY A 430 20.25 4.84 6.34
N LEU A 431 21.28 5.58 6.76
CA LEU A 431 21.76 6.78 6.09
C LEU A 431 23.28 6.73 5.87
N MET A 432 23.71 7.04 4.65
CA MET A 432 25.12 7.30 4.32
C MET A 432 25.22 8.39 3.24
N PRO A 433 26.07 9.42 3.39
CA PRO A 433 26.19 10.51 2.42
C PRO A 433 26.66 10.07 1.03
N TRP A 434 26.11 10.67 -0.02
CA TRP A 434 26.72 10.62 -1.35
C TRP A 434 27.98 11.51 -1.40
N PRO A 435 29.07 11.14 -2.11
CA PRO A 435 29.26 9.99 -2.98
C PRO A 435 29.91 8.78 -2.27
N LEU A 436 29.79 8.67 -0.94
CA LEU A 436 30.33 7.50 -0.24
C LEU A 436 29.58 6.25 -0.65
N THR A 437 28.27 6.36 -0.83
CA THR A 437 27.44 5.33 -1.45
C THR A 437 27.76 5.24 -2.95
N GLY A 438 27.85 4.01 -3.47
CA GLY A 438 28.05 3.78 -4.91
C GLY A 438 26.86 4.20 -5.78
N GLU A 439 25.73 4.55 -5.18
CA GLU A 439 24.45 4.87 -5.81
C GLU A 439 23.88 6.17 -5.22
N ALA A 440 23.22 6.97 -6.05
CA ALA A 440 22.63 8.26 -5.66
C ALA A 440 21.22 8.16 -5.05
N GLY A 441 20.72 6.94 -4.82
CA GLY A 441 19.33 6.65 -4.43
C GLY A 441 19.18 5.96 -3.07
N GLY A 442 18.07 5.24 -2.91
CA GLY A 442 17.77 4.39 -1.77
C GLY A 442 17.18 3.05 -2.22
N ALA A 443 16.85 2.22 -1.23
CA ALA A 443 16.08 1.01 -1.42
C ALA A 443 15.33 0.69 -0.13
N ALA A 444 14.12 0.15 -0.29
CA ALA A 444 13.24 -0.17 0.81
C ALA A 444 12.60 -1.55 0.66
N VAL A 445 12.29 -2.19 1.78
CA VAL A 445 11.44 -3.38 1.78
C VAL A 445 9.99 -2.94 1.60
N ARG A 446 9.34 -3.41 0.53
CA ARG A 446 7.96 -3.07 0.22
C ARG A 446 7.00 -3.68 1.23
N GLY A 447 6.13 -2.85 1.81
CA GLY A 447 5.24 -3.28 2.90
C GLY A 447 5.98 -3.68 4.17
N GLY A 448 7.24 -3.27 4.30
CA GLY A 448 8.11 -3.56 5.44
C GLY A 448 8.42 -2.32 6.28
N ARG A 449 9.42 -2.44 7.16
CA ARG A 449 9.83 -1.38 8.11
C ARG A 449 11.33 -1.09 8.06
N SER A 450 11.93 -1.30 6.90
CA SER A 450 13.37 -1.10 6.72
C SER A 450 13.64 -0.44 5.39
N THR A 451 14.47 0.60 5.43
CA THR A 451 14.94 1.34 4.27
C THR A 451 16.40 1.73 4.45
N PHE A 452 17.09 1.95 3.34
CA PHE A 452 18.38 2.62 3.31
C PHE A 452 18.38 3.67 2.20
N GLN A 453 18.96 4.84 2.44
CA GLN A 453 19.03 5.90 1.45
C GLN A 453 20.19 6.88 1.69
N VAL A 454 20.58 7.59 0.63
CA VAL A 454 21.36 8.82 0.80
C VAL A 454 20.51 9.91 1.46
N PRO A 455 21.09 10.78 2.33
CA PRO A 455 20.37 11.88 2.94
C PRO A 455 19.78 12.85 1.90
N SER A 456 18.45 12.81 1.78
CA SER A 456 17.63 13.74 1.00
C SER A 456 16.22 13.73 1.61
N PRO A 457 15.55 14.89 1.79
CA PRO A 457 14.16 14.90 2.24
C PRO A 457 13.25 14.10 1.31
N VAL A 458 13.52 14.14 0.00
CA VAL A 458 12.73 13.43 -1.03
C VAL A 458 12.93 11.93 -0.90
N ASN A 459 14.19 11.48 -0.80
CA ASN A 459 14.49 10.05 -0.73
C ASN A 459 13.93 9.45 0.55
N LEU A 460 14.03 10.15 1.69
CA LEU A 460 13.46 9.64 2.94
C LEU A 460 11.94 9.44 2.83
N ALA A 461 11.21 10.42 2.31
CA ALA A 461 9.77 10.30 2.11
C ALA A 461 9.43 9.21 1.07
N HIS A 462 10.19 9.13 -0.03
CA HIS A 462 9.99 8.14 -1.10
C HIS A 462 10.16 6.71 -0.59
N GLU A 463 11.28 6.42 0.08
CA GLU A 463 11.56 5.08 0.57
C GLU A 463 10.64 4.65 1.73
N LEU A 464 10.23 5.61 2.58
CA LEU A 464 9.17 5.36 3.56
C LEU A 464 7.83 5.06 2.86
N GLY A 465 7.55 5.68 1.72
CA GLY A 465 6.43 5.33 0.86
C GLY A 465 6.44 3.85 0.45
N HIS A 466 7.59 3.30 0.05
CA HIS A 466 7.72 1.87 -0.25
C HIS A 466 7.46 0.98 0.96
N ASN A 467 7.94 1.36 2.16
CA ASN A 467 7.56 0.68 3.41
C ASN A 467 6.04 0.63 3.58
N MET A 468 5.31 1.67 3.16
CA MET A 468 3.85 1.72 3.14
C MET A 468 3.20 1.05 1.92
N SER A 469 3.92 0.12 1.28
CA SER A 469 3.50 -0.63 0.08
C SER A 469 3.25 0.20 -1.18
N LEU A 470 3.69 1.47 -1.21
CA LEU A 470 3.60 2.27 -2.43
C LEU A 470 4.56 1.74 -3.52
N ARG A 471 4.18 1.95 -4.77
CA ARG A 471 4.92 1.50 -5.96
C ARG A 471 5.21 2.68 -6.86
N HIS A 472 6.21 2.54 -7.73
CA HIS A 472 6.46 3.54 -8.75
C HIS A 472 5.32 3.56 -9.77
N PRO A 473 4.92 4.76 -10.22
CA PRO A 473 4.06 4.91 -11.37
C PRO A 473 4.78 4.46 -12.65
N ALA A 474 4.02 4.06 -13.67
CA ALA A 474 4.58 3.64 -14.95
C ALA A 474 5.38 4.76 -15.62
N CYS A 475 6.68 4.52 -15.82
CA CYS A 475 7.43 5.16 -16.90
C CYS A 475 7.27 4.30 -18.15
N VAL A 476 7.19 4.93 -19.34
CA VAL A 476 7.02 4.22 -20.61
C VAL A 476 8.07 3.11 -20.75
N GLY A 477 7.66 1.84 -20.61
CA GLY A 477 8.50 0.66 -20.81
C GLY A 477 8.77 -0.26 -19.60
N ASP A 478 8.20 -0.01 -18.41
CA ASP A 478 8.42 -0.86 -17.22
C ASP A 478 7.27 -1.84 -16.92
N THR A 479 7.61 -3.10 -16.64
CA THR A 479 6.69 -4.23 -16.37
C THR A 479 6.22 -4.33 -14.92
N ASP A 480 6.89 -3.65 -13.97
CA ASP A 480 6.53 -3.67 -12.54
C ASP A 480 5.66 -2.48 -12.09
N SER A 481 5.17 -1.72 -13.06
CA SER A 481 4.48 -0.45 -12.88
C SER A 481 3.01 -0.55 -12.46
N ASP A 482 2.52 0.49 -11.77
CA ASP A 482 1.08 0.74 -11.64
C ASP A 482 0.52 1.13 -13.04
N LEU A 483 -0.11 0.17 -13.71
CA LEU A 483 -0.66 0.33 -15.06
C LEU A 483 -1.84 1.31 -15.12
N ALA A 484 -2.34 1.72 -13.96
CA ALA A 484 -3.33 2.77 -13.84
C ALA A 484 -2.70 4.17 -13.93
N TYR A 485 -1.40 4.31 -14.23
CA TYR A 485 -0.71 5.59 -14.26
C TYR A 485 -0.16 6.00 -15.65
N PRO A 486 -0.39 7.26 -16.10
CA PRO A 486 -1.52 8.09 -15.67
C PRO A 486 -2.83 7.36 -16.00
N TYR A 487 -3.86 7.54 -15.18
CA TYR A 487 -5.17 6.97 -15.50
C TYR A 487 -5.64 7.53 -16.85
N ALA A 488 -6.43 6.74 -17.59
CA ALA A 488 -6.88 7.12 -18.94
C ALA A 488 -7.77 8.38 -18.97
N ASP A 489 -8.33 8.77 -17.82
CA ASP A 489 -9.07 10.01 -17.57
C ASP A 489 -8.17 11.18 -17.11
N GLY A 490 -6.86 10.95 -16.95
CA GLY A 490 -5.91 11.95 -16.47
C GLY A 490 -5.92 12.16 -14.95
N THR A 491 -6.52 11.26 -14.16
CA THR A 491 -6.58 11.37 -12.69
C THR A 491 -5.25 11.04 -12.01
N ILE A 492 -4.24 11.87 -12.25
CA ILE A 492 -3.23 12.13 -11.23
C ILE A 492 -3.79 13.35 -10.48
N GLY A 493 -4.08 13.22 -9.18
CA GLY A 493 -4.88 14.14 -8.35
C GLY A 493 -5.11 15.56 -8.87
N ALA A 494 -6.36 16.05 -8.82
CA ALA A 494 -6.61 17.46 -9.05
C ALA A 494 -5.84 18.31 -8.02
N TRP A 495 -5.33 19.44 -8.48
CA TRP A 495 -4.59 20.47 -7.76
C TRP A 495 -4.41 20.29 -6.24
N GLY A 496 -3.28 19.71 -5.82
CA GLY A 496 -2.92 19.61 -4.40
C GLY A 496 -2.48 20.97 -3.83
N TYR A 497 -2.62 21.20 -2.52
CA TYR A 497 -2.19 22.46 -1.88
C TYR A 497 -0.91 22.25 -1.09
N ASP A 498 0.16 22.92 -1.55
CA ASP A 498 1.46 22.85 -0.89
C ASP A 498 1.64 24.00 0.11
N PHE A 499 1.54 23.68 1.40
CA PHE A 499 1.77 24.61 2.50
C PHE A 499 3.23 25.13 2.54
N ARG A 500 4.20 24.47 1.91
CA ARG A 500 5.63 24.86 1.93
C ARG A 500 5.94 26.11 1.09
N ASN A 501 5.15 26.36 0.04
CA ASN A 501 5.35 27.47 -0.90
C ASN A 501 4.41 28.65 -0.64
N GLY A 502 4.07 28.90 0.63
CA GLY A 502 3.09 29.91 0.99
C GLY A 502 1.67 29.58 0.55
N GLY A 503 1.41 28.29 0.28
CA GLY A 503 0.07 27.81 -0.09
C GLY A 503 -0.24 27.89 -1.59
N SER A 504 0.59 27.25 -2.42
CA SER A 504 0.36 27.19 -3.87
C SER A 504 -0.30 25.88 -4.28
N LEU A 505 -1.17 25.93 -5.30
CA LEU A 505 -1.71 24.72 -5.92
C LEU A 505 -0.65 24.04 -6.80
N VAL A 506 -0.53 22.71 -6.69
CA VAL A 506 0.38 21.86 -7.47
C VAL A 506 -0.39 21.28 -8.66
N PRO A 507 0.02 21.52 -9.92
CA PRO A 507 -0.66 20.97 -11.10
C PRO A 507 -0.70 19.44 -11.10
N SER A 508 -1.77 18.85 -11.65
CA SER A 508 -1.86 17.39 -11.89
C SER A 508 -0.77 16.86 -12.82
N SER A 509 -0.16 17.72 -13.63
CA SER A 509 0.98 17.38 -14.49
C SER A 509 2.33 17.32 -13.76
N THR A 510 2.39 17.67 -12.47
CA THR A 510 3.65 17.63 -11.70
C THR A 510 3.99 16.17 -11.36
N PRO A 511 5.27 15.76 -11.38
CA PRO A 511 5.67 14.40 -10.99
C PRO A 511 5.41 14.14 -9.51
N GLU A 512 4.81 12.98 -9.21
CA GLU A 512 4.49 12.55 -7.86
C GLU A 512 5.71 12.00 -7.10
N LEU A 513 5.65 11.97 -5.77
CA LEU A 513 6.65 11.47 -4.82
C LEU A 513 7.22 10.11 -5.23
N MET A 514 6.37 9.19 -5.70
CA MET A 514 6.78 7.85 -6.10
C MET A 514 7.30 7.76 -7.54
N GLY A 515 7.34 8.85 -8.33
CA GLY A 515 7.69 8.82 -9.75
C GLY A 515 9.19 8.91 -10.07
N PHE A 516 9.68 8.05 -10.97
CA PHE A 516 11.04 8.15 -11.55
C PHE A 516 11.16 9.17 -12.68
N CYS A 517 10.04 9.67 -13.19
CA CYS A 517 9.97 10.19 -14.55
C CYS A 517 10.28 11.69 -14.75
N THR A 518 10.56 12.50 -13.72
CA THR A 518 11.18 13.84 -13.84
C THR A 518 11.33 14.57 -12.49
N HIS A 519 12.37 15.41 -12.38
CA HIS A 519 12.74 16.18 -11.19
C HIS A 519 11.87 17.43 -10.94
N GLY A 520 10.60 17.26 -10.57
CA GLY A 520 9.72 18.33 -10.06
C GLY A 520 9.72 18.41 -8.52
N PRO A 521 9.19 19.49 -7.90
CA PRO A 521 8.98 19.52 -6.46
C PRO A 521 7.98 18.42 -6.06
N PRO A 522 8.28 17.65 -4.99
CA PRO A 522 7.51 16.45 -4.68
C PRO A 522 6.12 16.80 -4.12
N TRP A 523 5.11 16.06 -4.58
CA TRP A 523 3.75 16.01 -4.06
C TRP A 523 3.27 14.54 -4.05
N ILE A 524 2.15 14.20 -3.41
CA ILE A 524 1.57 12.85 -3.43
C ILE A 524 0.16 12.89 -4.01
N SER A 525 -0.27 11.90 -4.78
CA SER A 525 -1.65 11.80 -5.24
C SER A 525 -2.57 11.32 -4.14
N ASP A 526 -3.84 11.68 -4.27
CA ASP A 526 -4.95 11.20 -3.44
C ASP A 526 -4.92 9.67 -3.29
N PHE A 527 -4.62 8.97 -4.39
CA PHE A 527 -4.57 7.52 -4.45
C PHE A 527 -3.43 6.91 -3.60
N ASN A 528 -2.19 7.38 -3.79
CA ASN A 528 -1.07 6.89 -3.00
C ASN A 528 -1.17 7.33 -1.54
N PHE A 529 -1.72 8.51 -1.27
CA PHE A 529 -2.00 8.95 0.09
C PHE A 529 -3.00 8.02 0.78
N ILE A 530 -4.12 7.67 0.12
CA ILE A 530 -5.10 6.70 0.65
C ILE A 530 -4.47 5.33 0.88
N LYS A 531 -3.65 4.83 -0.05
CA LYS A 531 -2.96 3.54 0.12
C LYS A 531 -2.05 3.54 1.33
N ALA A 532 -1.22 4.59 1.48
CA ALA A 532 -0.35 4.75 2.63
C ALA A 532 -1.18 4.85 3.92
N LEU A 533 -2.27 5.61 3.91
CA LEU A 533 -3.14 5.82 5.06
C LEU A 533 -3.78 4.50 5.51
N GLN A 534 -4.33 3.73 4.56
CA GLN A 534 -4.91 2.42 4.82
C GLN A 534 -3.87 1.43 5.33
N PHE A 535 -2.67 1.40 4.73
CA PHE A 535 -1.57 0.56 5.19
C PHE A 535 -1.22 0.87 6.64
N ARG A 536 -1.00 2.15 6.98
CA ARG A 536 -0.64 2.55 8.35
C ARG A 536 -1.75 2.22 9.35
N LEU A 537 -3.03 2.47 9.02
CA LEU A 537 -4.15 2.12 9.91
C LEU A 537 -4.26 0.60 10.14
N ALA A 538 -4.02 -0.21 9.10
CA ALA A 538 -4.09 -1.66 9.20
C ALA A 538 -2.89 -2.24 9.95
N ASP A 539 -1.66 -1.87 9.55
CA ASP A 539 -0.41 -2.46 10.01
C ASP A 539 0.10 -1.85 11.32
N GLU A 540 0.05 -0.52 11.45
CA GLU A 540 0.55 0.18 12.65
C GLU A 540 -0.57 0.43 13.68
N GLY A 541 -1.81 0.65 13.23
CA GLY A 541 -2.95 0.91 14.11
C GLY A 541 -3.39 -0.27 14.99
N HIS A 542 -3.02 -1.50 14.62
CA HIS A 542 -3.27 -2.71 15.42
C HIS A 542 -2.04 -3.16 16.24
N ALA A 543 -0.87 -2.56 16.01
CA ALA A 543 0.40 -2.98 16.60
C ALA A 543 0.63 -2.49 18.03
N GLU A 544 -0.24 -1.65 18.59
CA GLU A 544 -0.16 -1.21 20.01
C GLU A 544 -0.39 -2.34 21.03
N LEU A 545 -0.69 -3.58 20.59
CA LEU A 545 -1.05 -4.70 21.47
C LEU A 545 -0.21 -5.98 21.31
N THR A 546 0.88 -6.00 20.55
CA THR A 546 1.80 -7.14 20.61
C THR A 546 2.73 -7.00 21.81
N ASP A 547 2.44 -7.81 22.83
CA ASP A 547 3.28 -8.02 24.01
C ASP A 547 4.73 -8.19 23.58
N ARG A 548 5.60 -7.30 24.06
CA ARG A 548 7.04 -7.32 23.76
C ARG A 548 7.55 -8.68 24.18
N GLY A 549 7.84 -9.55 23.21
CA GLY A 549 8.49 -10.81 23.51
C GLY A 549 9.70 -10.52 24.39
N ALA A 550 9.75 -11.13 25.58
CA ALA A 550 10.90 -10.98 26.46
C ALA A 550 12.16 -11.32 25.66
N GLN A 551 13.25 -10.57 25.88
CA GLN A 551 14.53 -10.89 25.25
C GLN A 551 14.81 -12.38 25.44
N ALA A 552 14.93 -13.08 24.33
CA ALA A 552 15.20 -14.50 24.29
C ALA A 552 16.50 -14.71 23.54
N ARG A 553 17.15 -15.82 23.85
CA ARG A 553 18.26 -16.28 23.03
C ARG A 553 17.68 -16.68 21.67
N THR A 554 18.14 -16.06 20.61
CA THR A 554 17.66 -16.29 19.23
C THR A 554 18.84 -16.59 18.30
N LEU A 555 18.54 -17.26 17.19
CA LEU A 555 19.43 -17.43 16.07
C LEU A 555 19.04 -16.40 14.99
N LEU A 556 19.91 -15.42 14.75
CA LEU A 556 19.78 -14.48 13.66
C LEU A 556 20.10 -15.21 12.35
N LEU A 557 19.12 -15.26 11.46
CA LEU A 557 19.20 -15.81 10.12
C LEU A 557 18.90 -14.69 9.12
N TRP A 558 19.76 -14.50 8.13
CA TRP A 558 19.63 -13.40 7.18
C TRP A 558 20.33 -13.74 5.87
N GLY A 559 19.88 -13.10 4.81
CA GLY A 559 20.25 -13.43 3.45
C GLY A 559 19.25 -12.83 2.48
N GLY A 560 19.11 -13.44 1.31
CA GLY A 560 18.18 -12.96 0.31
C GLY A 560 18.43 -13.52 -1.07
N LEU A 561 18.08 -12.74 -2.08
CA LEU A 561 18.35 -13.03 -3.49
C LEU A 561 19.31 -12.00 -4.04
N ASP A 562 20.27 -12.46 -4.82
CA ASP A 562 21.16 -11.58 -5.56
C ASP A 562 20.49 -11.02 -6.83
N VAL A 563 21.31 -10.45 -7.71
CA VAL A 563 20.87 -9.75 -8.92
C VAL A 563 20.29 -10.70 -9.97
N ASP A 564 20.67 -11.98 -9.90
CA ASP A 564 20.29 -13.06 -10.82
C ASP A 564 19.20 -13.96 -10.20
N GLY A 565 18.62 -13.53 -9.06
CA GLY A 565 17.62 -14.28 -8.33
C GLY A 565 18.18 -15.49 -7.57
N ALA A 566 19.52 -15.63 -7.48
CA ALA A 566 20.14 -16.74 -6.78
C ALA A 566 20.12 -16.49 -5.27
N PRO A 567 19.75 -17.50 -4.46
CA PRO A 567 19.69 -17.33 -3.01
C PRO A 567 21.09 -17.24 -2.41
N PHE A 568 21.26 -16.34 -1.46
CA PHE A 568 22.46 -16.25 -0.62
C PHE A 568 22.08 -16.21 0.86
N LEU A 569 23.01 -16.66 1.69
CA LEU A 569 22.93 -16.58 3.15
C LEU A 569 24.15 -15.86 3.70
N GLU A 570 23.93 -15.04 4.71
CA GLU A 570 25.00 -14.44 5.51
C GLU A 570 25.21 -15.30 6.77
N PRO A 571 26.43 -15.31 7.36
CA PRO A 571 26.70 -16.05 8.59
C PRO A 571 25.65 -15.80 9.67
N ALA A 572 25.18 -16.88 10.29
CA ALA A 572 24.22 -16.85 11.37
C ALA A 572 24.89 -16.53 12.71
N PHE A 573 24.16 -15.86 13.59
CA PHE A 573 24.65 -15.45 14.91
C PHE A 573 23.65 -15.84 16.00
N VAL A 574 24.16 -16.26 17.16
CA VAL A 574 23.34 -16.33 18.36
C VAL A 574 23.35 -14.98 19.04
N VAL A 575 22.16 -14.41 19.25
CA VAL A 575 21.97 -13.08 19.82
C VAL A 575 20.82 -13.08 20.82
N ASP A 576 20.90 -12.21 21.83
CA ASP A 576 19.75 -11.90 22.67
C ASP A 576 18.92 -10.81 21.98
N ALA A 577 17.75 -11.22 21.48
CA ALA A 577 16.81 -10.38 20.74
C ALA A 577 15.37 -10.96 20.88
N PRO A 578 14.32 -10.14 20.76
CA PRO A 578 12.97 -10.65 20.60
C PRO A 578 12.83 -11.53 19.36
N ALA A 579 11.85 -12.44 19.37
CA ALA A 579 11.57 -13.25 18.19
C ALA A 579 11.06 -12.37 17.04
N ALA A 580 11.65 -12.55 15.86
CA ALA A 580 11.23 -11.88 14.63
C ALA A 580 11.11 -12.95 13.53
N LEU A 581 9.94 -13.58 13.45
CA LEU A 581 9.65 -14.65 12.50
C LEU A 581 9.05 -14.06 11.21
N PRO A 582 9.01 -14.83 10.10
CA PRO A 582 8.35 -14.40 8.88
C PRO A 582 6.84 -14.24 9.11
N ASP A 583 6.26 -13.17 8.56
CA ASP A 583 4.83 -12.86 8.72
C ASP A 583 3.95 -13.64 7.74
N VAL A 584 4.50 -14.05 6.60
CA VAL A 584 3.76 -14.67 5.49
C VAL A 584 4.48 -15.95 5.04
N PRO A 585 3.80 -17.12 5.02
CA PRO A 585 4.35 -18.35 4.45
C PRO A 585 4.51 -18.24 2.94
N GLY A 586 5.45 -18.98 2.35
CA GLY A 586 5.69 -18.95 0.90
C GLY A 586 6.68 -20.01 0.44
N ASP A 587 7.13 -19.89 -0.82
CA ASP A 587 7.87 -20.94 -1.53
C ASP A 587 9.35 -21.07 -1.13
N TYR A 588 9.84 -20.22 -0.23
CA TYR A 588 11.18 -20.31 0.30
C TYR A 588 11.17 -20.98 1.66
N ARG A 589 12.13 -21.87 1.87
CA ARG A 589 12.32 -22.59 3.13
C ARG A 589 13.73 -22.38 3.64
N ILE A 590 13.86 -22.00 4.90
CA ILE A 590 15.13 -22.07 5.63
C ILE A 590 15.07 -23.21 6.65
N ALA A 591 16.04 -24.11 6.64
CA ALA A 591 16.08 -25.28 7.51
C ALA A 591 17.46 -25.51 8.08
N GLY A 592 17.54 -25.73 9.40
CA GLY A 592 18.77 -26.15 10.05
C GLY A 592 18.80 -27.66 10.27
N ARG A 593 19.97 -28.27 10.07
CA ARG A 593 20.14 -29.72 10.15
C ARG A 593 21.32 -30.13 11.03
N SER A 594 21.22 -31.33 11.60
CA SER A 594 22.34 -31.99 12.28
C SER A 594 23.38 -32.54 11.30
N ALA A 595 24.54 -32.97 11.81
CA ALA A 595 25.57 -33.61 11.01
C ALA A 595 25.09 -34.92 10.34
N GLU A 596 24.12 -35.60 10.97
CA GLU A 596 23.45 -36.80 10.48
C GLU A 596 22.30 -36.47 9.51
N GLY A 597 22.03 -35.19 9.26
CA GLY A 597 21.02 -34.71 8.33
C GLY A 597 19.61 -34.58 8.91
N ALA A 598 19.43 -34.78 10.22
CA ALA A 598 18.13 -34.59 10.89
C ALA A 598 17.72 -33.11 10.86
N GLU A 599 16.47 -32.80 10.52
CA GLU A 599 15.97 -31.42 10.55
C GLU A 599 15.72 -30.98 12.00
N LEU A 600 16.40 -29.92 12.43
CA LEU A 600 16.30 -29.35 13.78
C LEU A 600 15.25 -28.25 13.85
N PHE A 601 15.12 -27.47 12.76
CA PHE A 601 14.09 -26.45 12.59
C PHE A 601 13.86 -26.18 11.11
N SER A 602 12.68 -25.64 10.79
CA SER A 602 12.38 -25.09 9.47
C SER A 602 11.39 -23.93 9.56
N LEU A 603 11.51 -23.00 8.62
CA LEU A 603 10.57 -21.90 8.41
C LEU A 603 10.31 -21.77 6.92
N ASP A 604 9.04 -21.81 6.54
CA ASP A 604 8.58 -21.53 5.18
C ASP A 604 8.11 -20.05 5.13
N PHE A 605 8.51 -19.30 4.11
CA PHE A 605 8.27 -17.86 4.01
C PHE A 605 8.19 -17.35 2.58
N ALA A 606 7.43 -16.27 2.41
CA ALA A 606 7.46 -15.47 1.19
C ALA A 606 8.69 -14.55 1.22
N MET A 607 9.52 -14.60 0.18
CA MET A 607 10.69 -13.75 0.07
C MET A 607 10.27 -12.27 0.03
N PRO A 608 10.79 -11.40 0.92
CA PRO A 608 10.41 -9.98 0.93
C PRO A 608 10.71 -9.32 -0.41
N VAL A 609 9.88 -8.37 -0.83
CA VAL A 609 10.17 -7.65 -2.08
C VAL A 609 10.91 -6.36 -1.76
N VAL A 610 12.05 -6.14 -2.41
CA VAL A 610 12.80 -4.90 -2.31
C VAL A 610 12.39 -3.99 -3.47
N ALA A 611 11.90 -2.80 -3.14
CA ALA A 611 11.65 -1.76 -4.14
C ALA A 611 12.98 -1.39 -4.83
N ASP A 612 12.94 -1.18 -6.15
CA ASP A 612 14.11 -0.84 -6.98
C ASP A 612 15.23 -1.86 -7.04
N GLY A 613 15.00 -3.05 -6.48
CA GLY A 613 15.99 -4.12 -6.43
C GLY A 613 16.07 -5.00 -7.69
N GLY A 614 15.07 -4.94 -8.58
CA GLY A 614 14.85 -5.97 -9.59
C GLY A 614 14.51 -7.31 -8.93
N GLU A 615 15.25 -8.37 -9.26
CA GLU A 615 15.10 -9.69 -8.62
C GLU A 615 15.72 -9.76 -7.20
N ARG A 616 16.43 -8.71 -6.76
CA ARG A 616 17.07 -8.69 -5.44
C ARG A 616 16.04 -8.74 -4.32
N SER A 617 16.41 -9.42 -3.25
CA SER A 617 15.64 -9.44 -2.01
C SER A 617 16.56 -9.53 -0.81
N VAL A 618 16.09 -9.08 0.36
CA VAL A 618 16.77 -9.24 1.64
C VAL A 618 15.78 -9.63 2.74
N PHE A 619 16.16 -10.60 3.57
CA PHE A 619 15.41 -10.98 4.77
C PHE A 619 16.34 -11.03 5.99
N ALA A 620 15.74 -10.91 7.17
CA ALA A 620 16.40 -11.15 8.45
C ALA A 620 15.34 -11.61 9.46
N PHE A 621 15.61 -12.72 10.15
CA PHE A 621 14.76 -13.35 11.14
C PHE A 621 15.55 -13.61 12.43
N ALA A 622 14.89 -13.48 13.58
CA ALA A 622 15.44 -13.86 14.87
C ALA A 622 14.61 -15.04 15.41
N VAL A 623 15.16 -16.25 15.27
CA VAL A 623 14.45 -17.51 15.57
C VAL A 623 14.74 -17.95 16.99
N PRO A 624 13.73 -18.18 17.85
CA PRO A 624 13.94 -18.62 19.23
C PRO A 624 14.80 -19.88 19.35
N VAL A 625 15.80 -19.84 20.22
CA VAL A 625 16.69 -20.97 20.51
C VAL A 625 16.02 -22.01 21.39
N GLN A 626 15.83 -23.20 20.82
CA GLN A 626 15.44 -24.39 21.57
C GLN A 626 16.69 -25.05 22.18
N SER A 627 16.58 -25.87 23.23
CA SER A 627 17.76 -26.57 23.76
C SER A 627 18.19 -27.75 22.89
N SER A 628 17.25 -28.29 22.09
CA SER A 628 17.42 -29.50 21.27
C SER A 628 18.42 -29.34 20.12
N TRP A 629 18.57 -28.13 19.56
CA TRP A 629 19.49 -27.88 18.45
C TRP A 629 20.90 -27.41 18.89
N THR A 630 21.10 -27.09 20.16
CA THR A 630 22.32 -26.42 20.65
C THR A 630 23.48 -27.42 20.67
N GLY A 631 24.46 -27.23 19.78
CA GLY A 631 25.58 -28.15 19.60
C GLY A 631 25.31 -29.31 18.64
N GLU A 632 24.08 -29.42 18.11
CA GLU A 632 23.75 -30.37 17.04
C GLU A 632 23.67 -29.70 15.66
N LEU A 633 23.39 -28.39 15.59
CA LEU A 633 23.30 -27.67 14.33
C LEU A 633 24.64 -27.71 13.57
N ALA A 634 24.62 -28.34 12.39
CA ALA A 634 25.78 -28.53 11.53
C ALA A 634 25.66 -27.78 10.19
N SER A 635 24.45 -27.50 9.73
CA SER A 635 24.24 -26.68 8.54
C SER A 635 22.91 -25.94 8.56
N ILE A 636 22.84 -24.85 7.80
CA ILE A 636 21.62 -24.08 7.55
C ILE A 636 21.45 -23.94 6.05
N THR A 637 20.31 -24.38 5.52
CA THR A 637 20.01 -24.38 4.09
C THR A 637 18.84 -23.46 3.80
N LEU A 638 18.99 -22.58 2.80
CA LEU A 638 17.91 -21.83 2.19
C LEU A 638 17.62 -22.45 0.81
N SER A 639 16.38 -22.85 0.57
CA SER A 639 15.92 -23.44 -0.68
C SER A 639 14.66 -22.73 -1.19
N GLY A 640 14.54 -22.57 -2.51
CA GLY A 640 13.35 -22.02 -3.16
C GLY A 640 13.45 -22.04 -4.69
N PRO A 641 12.57 -21.32 -5.41
CA PRO A 641 12.53 -21.30 -6.87
C PRO A 641 13.85 -20.91 -7.57
N GLY A 642 14.69 -20.11 -6.91
CA GLY A 642 16.02 -19.69 -7.42
C GLY A 642 17.17 -20.66 -7.13
N GLY A 643 16.90 -21.80 -6.48
CA GLY A 643 17.90 -22.80 -6.12
C GLY A 643 18.09 -22.95 -4.61
N THR A 644 19.26 -23.46 -4.22
CA THR A 644 19.58 -23.81 -2.83
C THR A 644 20.97 -23.34 -2.47
N VAL A 645 21.12 -22.71 -1.31
CA VAL A 645 22.40 -22.32 -0.70
C VAL A 645 22.49 -22.89 0.72
N THR A 646 23.68 -23.27 1.16
CA THR A 646 23.91 -23.85 2.50
C THR A 646 25.09 -23.17 3.18
N LEU A 647 24.92 -22.83 4.44
CA LEU A 647 25.99 -22.46 5.37
C LEU A 647 26.45 -23.71 6.12
N ASP A 648 27.73 -24.03 6.01
CA ASP A 648 28.36 -25.21 6.62
C ASP A 648 29.73 -24.94 7.26
N GLY A 649 30.27 -23.72 7.12
CA GLY A 649 31.53 -23.33 7.73
C GLY A 649 32.78 -23.51 6.88
N ASP A 650 32.71 -24.24 5.77
CA ASP A 650 33.90 -24.61 4.97
C ASP A 650 34.19 -23.65 3.82
N SER A 651 33.16 -22.91 3.34
CA SER A 651 33.27 -21.98 2.20
C SER A 651 32.78 -20.55 2.48
N ASP A 652 32.29 -20.31 3.69
CA ASP A 652 31.60 -19.06 4.05
C ASP A 652 32.57 -17.94 4.45
N ARG A 653 32.26 -16.70 4.04
CA ARG A 653 33.04 -15.52 4.44
C ARG A 653 32.72 -15.13 5.88
N ALA A 654 33.75 -14.80 6.66
CA ALA A 654 33.56 -14.35 8.03
C ALA A 654 32.79 -13.03 8.09
N VAL A 655 31.83 -12.93 9.01
CA VAL A 655 31.20 -11.65 9.38
C VAL A 655 31.46 -11.39 10.86
N THR A 656 31.74 -10.13 11.17
CA THR A 656 31.93 -9.63 12.52
C THR A 656 30.82 -8.63 12.84
N ILE A 657 30.06 -8.88 13.91
CA ILE A 657 29.09 -7.95 14.47
C ILE A 657 29.68 -7.36 15.75
N LEU A 658 29.64 -6.03 15.84
CA LEU A 658 30.01 -5.27 17.03
C LEU A 658 28.72 -4.86 17.74
N ARG A 659 28.66 -5.01 19.06
CA ARG A 659 27.48 -4.63 19.86
C ARG A 659 27.87 -3.89 21.14
N ASN A 660 26.96 -3.07 21.63
CA ASN A 660 27.02 -2.58 22.99
C ASN A 660 26.62 -3.73 23.94
N PRO A 661 27.51 -4.19 24.84
CA PRO A 661 27.26 -5.33 25.72
C PRO A 661 26.20 -5.06 26.79
N ARG A 662 25.77 -3.80 26.98
CA ARG A 662 24.72 -3.43 27.93
C ARG A 662 23.37 -3.25 27.26
N SER A 663 23.31 -2.52 26.15
CA SER A 663 22.05 -2.25 25.46
C SER A 663 21.70 -3.29 24.39
N GLY A 664 22.67 -4.10 23.94
CA GLY A 664 22.51 -5.00 22.81
C GLY A 664 22.50 -4.30 21.44
N GLN A 665 22.58 -2.97 21.41
CA GLN A 665 22.57 -2.19 20.16
C GLN A 665 23.76 -2.52 19.27
N VAL A 666 23.53 -2.55 17.97
CA VAL A 666 24.56 -2.88 16.99
C VAL A 666 25.46 -1.67 16.75
N ARG A 667 26.77 -1.88 16.71
CA ARG A 667 27.79 -0.83 16.52
C ARG A 667 28.60 -1.04 15.25
N GLY A 668 28.45 -2.19 14.61
CA GLY A 668 29.08 -2.45 13.33
C GLY A 668 28.76 -3.82 12.77
N ILE A 669 28.78 -3.91 11.44
CA ILE A 669 28.61 -5.12 10.65
C ILE A 669 29.73 -5.12 9.60
N LEU A 670 30.72 -6.00 9.79
CA LEU A 670 31.97 -6.01 9.04
C LEU A 670 32.18 -7.36 8.36
N ARG A 671 32.17 -7.38 7.03
CA ARG A 671 32.34 -8.58 6.20
C ARG A 671 33.82 -8.79 5.85
N GLY A 672 34.29 -10.02 5.96
CA GLY A 672 35.67 -10.42 5.62
C GLY A 672 36.74 -9.87 6.55
N MET A 673 36.37 -9.26 7.69
CA MET A 673 37.29 -8.60 8.60
C MET A 673 37.52 -9.43 9.89
N PRO A 674 38.78 -9.80 10.22
CA PRO A 674 39.12 -10.44 11.48
C PRO A 674 38.75 -9.58 12.71
N ALA A 675 38.50 -10.24 13.86
CA ALA A 675 38.12 -9.56 15.10
C ALA A 675 39.11 -8.48 15.56
N GLN A 676 40.42 -8.70 15.38
CA GLN A 676 41.44 -7.73 15.77
C GLN A 676 41.38 -6.46 14.92
N ASP A 677 41.18 -6.62 13.61
CA ASP A 677 41.07 -5.51 12.66
C ASP A 677 39.75 -4.76 12.88
N ALA A 678 38.66 -5.47 13.20
CA ALA A 678 37.38 -4.88 13.58
C ALA A 678 37.49 -4.00 14.83
N LEU A 679 38.21 -4.46 15.86
CA LEU A 679 38.49 -3.68 17.06
C LEU A 679 39.36 -2.45 16.77
N GLN A 680 40.35 -2.57 15.88
CA GLN A 680 41.16 -1.42 15.45
C GLN A 680 40.33 -0.40 14.66
N ALA A 681 39.50 -0.85 13.72
CA ALA A 681 38.58 0.01 12.97
C ALA A 681 37.62 0.76 13.90
N THR A 682 37.13 0.08 14.95
CA THR A 682 36.31 0.69 16.00
C THR A 682 37.05 1.82 16.72
N ALA A 683 38.30 1.59 17.11
CA ALA A 683 39.12 2.59 17.77
C ALA A 683 39.40 3.82 16.88
N MET A 684 39.52 3.63 15.56
CA MET A 684 39.75 4.71 14.59
C MET A 684 38.49 5.51 14.27
N ALA A 685 37.32 4.86 14.28
CA ALA A 685 36.04 5.46 13.91
C ALA A 685 35.25 6.04 15.08
N SER A 686 35.64 5.73 16.32
CA SER A 686 34.93 6.17 17.52
C SER A 686 35.13 7.68 17.74
N PRO A 687 34.06 8.51 17.69
CA PRO A 687 34.05 9.74 18.49
C PRO A 687 34.36 9.38 19.95
N ALA A 688 35.10 10.22 20.67
CA ALA A 688 35.51 9.93 22.05
C ALA A 688 34.29 9.52 22.91
N GLY A 689 34.21 8.24 23.34
CA GLY A 689 33.13 7.78 24.22
C GLY A 689 32.41 6.48 23.86
N TRP A 690 32.83 5.68 22.87
CA TRP A 690 32.27 4.33 22.73
C TRP A 690 32.59 3.50 23.97
N ALA A 691 31.57 2.91 24.60
CA ALA A 691 31.75 1.98 25.72
C ALA A 691 32.51 0.72 25.26
N ALA A 692 32.83 -0.19 26.20
CA ALA A 692 33.33 -1.52 25.84
C ALA A 692 32.40 -2.15 24.78
N VAL A 693 32.97 -2.70 23.70
CA VAL A 693 32.22 -3.29 22.59
C VAL A 693 32.34 -4.81 22.69
N GLU A 694 31.21 -5.51 22.56
CA GLU A 694 31.19 -6.95 22.35
C GLU A 694 31.44 -7.27 20.87
N VAL A 695 32.32 -8.24 20.61
CA VAL A 695 32.62 -8.73 19.27
C VAL A 695 32.02 -10.13 19.12
N LEU A 696 31.15 -10.29 18.14
CA LEU A 696 30.60 -11.56 17.68
C LEU A 696 31.18 -11.87 16.31
N VAL A 697 31.71 -13.08 16.12
CA VAL A 697 32.27 -13.52 14.83
C VAL A 697 31.63 -14.83 14.44
N SER A 698 31.21 -14.93 13.17
CA SER A 698 30.67 -16.16 12.60
C SER A 698 31.25 -16.38 11.20
N ARG A 699 31.39 -17.64 10.80
CA ARG A 699 31.86 -18.08 9.47
C ARG A 699 30.86 -19.06 8.86
N GLY A 700 29.57 -18.79 8.96
CA GLY A 700 28.52 -19.69 8.49
C GLY A 700 27.56 -19.97 9.63
N ILE A 701 27.88 -20.92 10.50
CA ILE A 701 27.09 -21.24 11.69
C ILE A 701 27.80 -20.82 13.00
N PRO A 702 27.05 -20.53 14.08
CA PRO A 702 27.64 -20.24 15.38
C PRO A 702 28.44 -21.42 15.93
N ASP A 703 29.65 -21.15 16.43
CA ASP A 703 30.50 -22.17 17.02
C ASP A 703 30.05 -22.57 18.45
N ALA A 704 30.66 -23.61 19.00
CA ALA A 704 30.34 -24.10 20.34
C ALA A 704 30.57 -23.07 21.47
N VAL A 705 31.39 -22.03 21.24
CA VAL A 705 31.59 -20.94 22.20
C VAL A 705 30.43 -19.96 22.10
N ALA A 706 30.00 -19.59 20.90
CA ALA A 706 28.85 -18.75 20.63
C ALA A 706 27.54 -19.32 21.19
N TRP A 707 27.41 -20.66 21.26
CA TRP A 707 26.27 -21.33 21.91
C TRP A 707 26.31 -21.34 23.45
N LYS A 708 27.48 -21.15 24.06
CA LYS A 708 27.67 -21.16 25.52
C LYS A 708 27.69 -19.77 26.15
N ARG A 709 28.17 -18.80 25.39
CA ARG A 709 28.20 -17.38 25.74
C ARG A 709 26.79 -16.84 25.85
#